data_AF-A0A9W6HDW9-F1
#
_entry.id   AF-A0A9W6HDW9-F1
#
_cell.length_a   1.000
_cell.length_b   1.000
_cell.length_c   1.000
_cell.angle_alpha   90.00
_cell.angle_beta   90.00
_cell.angle_gamma   90.00
#
_symmetry.space_group_name_H-M   'P 1'
#
loop_
_entity.id
_entity.type
_entity.pdbx_description
1 polymer ?
#
loop_
_entity_poly.entity_id
_entity_poly.type
_entity_poly.pdbx_seq_one_letter_code
_entity_poly.pdbx_strand_id
1 'polypeptide(L)'
;MTKPIGITDDNKLAPRVLRAIADSDELSTTIAQQLGTSVEDAQAAAAAAIAAVDSIPETLDTEDAAIAALLATDSESRRGAEAALAQLRAPGPSINHAPLLNAFLKLNEGRGGTLLGDFTLAGTVFWPKGRWDLSRATFKAAAGWSGYPFQAECQRLAVMSPRSMSLNASATGGALAAGTYFYSVTAVTETGETIGAPVKNVTLTGSASSVGVSWAAPIVPDGAGAVTGYRVWRGHTGRLQLIATTTETSYTDTGAEPSAELFPAVNSSFTRTAGIEMFGGVLDVNGPNRPCDFNWPESGKYAGHGIDFQHVDDLVIDGIKVMNATKWAIAIADFGNIRTDNLVFDTDSDGIHVLGPGKTWTSSHVRGHRSGDDVYGLSLAEWPTYAVSRGSIESVEFNDLWSVNGHSFIRVLGAADYTIGKFKVDGVKGEYSGQFRGGIYVWDNLAVGSWPNGTDIGIIDIQNVDVVMTDAPTAPFPFNGEGQHPPVVLSGRELGMVRLSKIKGRSKTANKLRGLVQFGTGNSDTTQVIQQAILEQLDAGPIAAPFGVVSVRGRNDIRMLPIDQARVDSPDATSQLVKVFDATSRVRVLEVSRPSVVGLANSGAFVEVATGATVNRLSLRDITDFNTYRVADIYAGTHVDEVFVDGVASKTAGEIVRIATTDPCVVHTRDMNLPNIPNAPVRGRAGAKLTVISSGGNVLPVDRLFVFPEAGIGSIRASGPDVCWQFGLATLSPRAGDMLYNANPALSGGKGLCVYDGSAAWKNLVTGGTWPNA
;
A
#
# COMPACT_ATOMS: atom_id res chain seq x y z
N MET A 1 -69.56 -1.09 -18.74
CA MET A 1 -68.89 -2.19 -19.48
C MET A 1 -67.44 -2.23 -19.06
N THR A 2 -67.11 -3.09 -18.10
CA THR A 2 -65.74 -3.40 -17.70
C THR A 2 -65.25 -4.58 -18.53
N LYS A 3 -64.31 -4.33 -19.44
CA LYS A 3 -63.40 -5.35 -20.00
C LYS A 3 -62.12 -4.66 -20.46
N PRO A 4 -60.93 -5.14 -20.05
CA PRO A 4 -59.66 -4.55 -20.45
C PRO A 4 -59.34 -4.98 -21.88
N ILE A 5 -59.14 -4.01 -22.77
CA ILE A 5 -58.44 -4.27 -24.02
C ILE A 5 -56.96 -4.26 -23.65
N GLY A 6 -56.34 -5.44 -23.65
CA GLY A 6 -54.89 -5.54 -23.63
C GLY A 6 -54.37 -4.92 -24.92
N ILE A 7 -53.56 -3.86 -24.80
CA ILE A 7 -52.77 -3.32 -25.90
C ILE A 7 -51.35 -3.22 -25.39
N THR A 8 -50.52 -4.12 -25.89
CA THR A 8 -49.06 -4.10 -25.83
C THR A 8 -48.53 -3.11 -26.86
N ASP A 9 -47.49 -2.36 -26.49
CA ASP A 9 -46.51 -1.63 -27.30
C ASP A 9 -46.87 -1.35 -28.78
N ASP A 10 -47.32 -0.13 -29.07
CA ASP A 10 -47.18 0.46 -30.40
C ASP A 10 -47.19 2.00 -30.32
N ASN A 11 -46.00 2.62 -30.48
CA ASN A 11 -45.76 4.08 -30.49
C ASN A 11 -46.37 4.81 -31.71
N LYS A 12 -47.31 4.19 -32.43
CA LYS A 12 -48.01 4.76 -33.60
C LYS A 12 -49.43 5.23 -33.30
N LEU A 13 -49.91 5.09 -32.05
CA LEU A 13 -51.29 5.45 -31.70
C LEU A 13 -51.50 6.96 -31.52
N ALA A 14 -50.52 7.70 -30.98
CA ALA A 14 -50.72 9.12 -30.65
C ALA A 14 -50.99 10.01 -31.88
N PRO A 15 -50.22 9.92 -33.00
CA PRO A 15 -50.53 10.71 -34.20
C PRO A 15 -51.84 10.30 -34.87
N ARG A 16 -52.21 9.00 -34.78
CA ARG A 16 -53.47 8.48 -35.33
C ARG A 16 -54.69 8.95 -34.54
N VAL A 17 -54.59 9.02 -33.22
CA VAL A 17 -55.64 9.54 -32.35
C VAL A 17 -55.77 11.05 -32.53
N LEU A 18 -54.64 11.79 -32.60
CA LEU A 18 -54.67 13.24 -32.85
C LEU A 18 -55.26 13.57 -34.24
N ARG A 19 -54.94 12.80 -35.28
CA ARG A 19 -55.57 12.94 -36.61
C ARG A 19 -57.05 12.56 -36.57
N ALA A 20 -57.43 11.50 -35.87
CA ALA A 20 -58.84 11.15 -35.68
C ALA A 20 -59.63 12.21 -34.92
N ILE A 21 -58.99 12.95 -33.99
CA ILE A 21 -59.60 14.08 -33.28
C ILE A 21 -59.69 15.32 -34.17
N ALA A 22 -58.70 15.58 -35.02
CA ALA A 22 -58.73 16.70 -35.97
C ALA A 22 -59.77 16.48 -37.09
N ASP A 23 -59.98 15.22 -37.51
CA ASP A 23 -60.81 14.87 -38.68
C ASP A 23 -62.25 14.47 -38.31
N SER A 24 -62.60 14.36 -37.03
CA SER A 24 -63.94 13.92 -36.58
C SER A 24 -64.61 14.93 -35.66
N ASP A 25 -65.63 15.61 -36.17
CA ASP A 25 -66.44 16.58 -35.43
C ASP A 25 -67.05 15.98 -34.15
N GLU A 26 -67.40 14.69 -34.15
CA GLU A 26 -67.96 14.00 -32.98
C GLU A 26 -66.94 13.83 -31.84
N LEU A 27 -65.69 13.50 -32.20
CA LEU A 27 -64.57 13.40 -31.25
C LEU A 27 -64.12 14.78 -30.79
N SER A 28 -64.00 15.74 -31.71
CA SER A 28 -63.66 17.13 -31.39
C SER A 28 -64.71 17.75 -30.46
N THR A 29 -66.00 17.49 -30.68
CA THR A 29 -67.09 17.98 -29.82
C THR A 29 -67.04 17.38 -28.43
N THR A 30 -66.78 16.07 -28.33
CA THR A 30 -66.67 15.38 -27.05
C THR A 30 -65.50 15.92 -26.22
N ILE A 31 -64.36 16.17 -26.87
CA ILE A 31 -63.15 16.71 -26.21
C ILE A 31 -63.34 18.19 -25.86
N ALA A 32 -63.93 18.98 -26.74
CA ALA A 32 -64.25 20.37 -26.50
C ALA A 32 -65.19 20.54 -25.27
N GLN A 33 -66.21 19.68 -25.15
CA GLN A 33 -67.08 19.64 -23.98
C GLN A 33 -66.35 19.23 -22.69
N GLN A 34 -65.44 18.27 -22.75
CA GLN A 34 -64.67 17.84 -21.57
C GLN A 34 -63.66 18.89 -21.12
N LEU A 35 -63.09 19.66 -22.06
CA LEU A 35 -62.08 20.67 -21.78
C LEU A 35 -62.66 22.08 -21.60
N GLY A 36 -63.98 22.27 -21.81
CA GLY A 36 -64.64 23.57 -21.71
C GLY A 36 -64.17 24.57 -22.78
N THR A 37 -63.78 24.08 -23.96
CA THR A 37 -63.27 24.90 -25.07
C THR A 37 -64.20 24.79 -26.29
N SER A 38 -63.96 25.59 -27.34
CA SER A 38 -64.68 25.45 -28.60
C SER A 38 -64.18 24.24 -29.40
N VAL A 39 -65.02 23.73 -30.31
CA VAL A 39 -64.65 22.63 -31.20
C VAL A 39 -63.51 23.06 -32.12
N GLU A 40 -63.54 24.31 -32.62
CA GLU A 40 -62.47 24.87 -33.43
C GLU A 40 -61.14 24.95 -32.68
N ASP A 41 -61.15 25.32 -31.40
CA ASP A 41 -59.92 25.39 -30.58
C ASP A 41 -59.35 24.00 -30.30
N ALA A 42 -60.21 23.00 -30.07
CA ALA A 42 -59.79 21.62 -29.89
C ALA A 42 -59.17 21.04 -31.18
N GLN A 43 -59.76 21.34 -32.34
CA GLN A 43 -59.23 20.95 -33.65
C GLN A 43 -57.92 21.68 -33.97
N ALA A 44 -57.83 22.98 -33.67
CA ALA A 44 -56.61 23.77 -33.88
C ALA A 44 -55.45 23.30 -33.00
N ALA A 45 -55.71 22.96 -31.73
CA ALA A 45 -54.71 22.39 -30.84
C ALA A 45 -54.23 21.01 -31.31
N ALA A 46 -55.14 20.16 -31.79
CA ALA A 46 -54.78 18.86 -32.38
C ALA A 46 -53.93 19.03 -33.65
N ALA A 47 -54.29 19.96 -34.53
CA ALA A 47 -53.54 20.28 -35.75
C ALA A 47 -52.14 20.83 -35.45
N ALA A 48 -52.01 21.72 -34.46
CA ALA A 48 -50.72 22.25 -34.02
C ALA A 48 -49.81 21.16 -33.43
N ALA A 49 -50.38 20.23 -32.65
CA ALA A 49 -49.65 19.08 -32.13
C ALA A 49 -49.19 18.13 -33.25
N ILE A 50 -50.02 17.91 -34.28
CA ILE A 50 -49.63 17.12 -35.46
C ILE A 50 -48.48 17.81 -36.22
N ALA A 51 -48.58 19.13 -36.46
CA ALA A 51 -47.53 19.88 -37.15
C ALA A 51 -46.20 19.88 -36.39
N ALA A 52 -46.24 19.94 -35.05
CA ALA A 52 -45.06 19.83 -34.22
C ALA A 52 -44.41 18.43 -34.34
N VAL A 53 -45.21 17.36 -34.32
CA VAL A 53 -44.72 15.98 -34.49
C VAL A 53 -44.16 15.74 -35.90
N ASP A 54 -44.84 16.22 -36.94
CA ASP A 54 -44.43 16.06 -38.33
C ASP A 54 -43.19 16.94 -38.70
N SER A 55 -42.86 17.94 -37.88
CA SER A 55 -41.66 18.79 -38.06
C SER A 55 -40.37 18.20 -37.47
N ILE A 56 -40.47 17.09 -36.73
CA ILE A 56 -39.31 16.38 -36.17
C ILE A 56 -38.74 15.49 -37.29
N PRO A 57 -37.45 15.63 -37.67
CA PRO A 57 -36.83 14.78 -38.68
C PRO A 57 -36.98 13.30 -38.30
N GLU A 58 -37.43 12.44 -39.24
CA GLU A 58 -37.65 10.99 -39.05
C GLU A 58 -36.42 10.20 -38.53
N THR A 59 -35.26 10.85 -38.43
CA THR A 59 -34.00 10.26 -37.94
C THR A 59 -33.67 10.61 -36.49
N LEU A 60 -34.46 11.46 -35.82
CA LEU A 60 -34.31 11.74 -34.40
C LEU A 60 -35.26 10.84 -33.61
N ASP A 61 -34.68 9.87 -32.90
CA ASP A 61 -35.42 9.05 -31.95
C ASP A 61 -36.10 9.99 -30.93
N THR A 62 -37.32 9.65 -30.51
CA THR A 62 -38.13 10.52 -29.64
C THR A 62 -37.43 10.94 -28.32
N GLU A 63 -36.36 10.23 -27.94
CA GLU A 63 -35.46 10.56 -26.83
C GLU A 63 -34.64 11.85 -27.04
N ASP A 64 -34.10 12.09 -28.23
CA ASP A 64 -33.30 13.30 -28.51
C ASP A 64 -34.19 14.55 -28.60
N ALA A 65 -35.45 14.39 -29.01
CA ALA A 65 -36.44 15.46 -29.02
C ALA A 65 -36.84 15.91 -27.60
N ALA A 66 -36.94 14.98 -26.64
CA ALA A 66 -37.21 15.30 -25.24
C ALA A 66 -36.03 16.00 -24.56
N ILE A 67 -34.80 15.58 -24.86
CA ILE A 67 -33.57 16.23 -24.37
C ILE A 67 -33.38 17.61 -25.02
N ALA A 68 -33.68 17.75 -26.32
CA ALA A 68 -33.66 19.05 -27.01
C ALA A 68 -34.71 20.02 -26.46
N ALA A 69 -35.91 19.54 -26.09
CA ALA A 69 -36.92 20.34 -25.40
C ALA A 69 -36.46 20.76 -23.99
N LEU A 70 -35.82 19.86 -23.23
CA LEU A 70 -35.25 20.16 -21.91
C LEU A 70 -34.11 21.20 -21.94
N LEU A 71 -33.40 21.32 -23.07
CA LEU A 71 -32.32 22.30 -23.28
C LEU A 71 -32.79 23.59 -23.96
N ALA A 72 -34.06 23.67 -24.39
CA ALA A 72 -34.63 24.87 -25.00
C ALA A 72 -34.85 25.98 -23.97
N THR A 73 -34.55 27.23 -24.36
CA THR A 73 -34.49 28.41 -23.47
C THR A 73 -35.84 28.99 -23.04
N ASP A 74 -36.96 28.44 -23.50
CA ASP A 74 -38.28 28.98 -23.19
C ASP A 74 -38.85 28.46 -21.84
N SER A 75 -39.70 29.29 -21.24
CA SER A 75 -40.27 29.07 -19.91
C SER A 75 -41.30 27.93 -19.80
N GLU A 76 -41.78 27.41 -20.92
CA GLU A 76 -42.80 26.36 -21.02
C GLU A 76 -42.13 24.98 -21.10
N SER A 77 -41.09 24.86 -21.92
CA SER A 77 -40.19 23.71 -21.96
C SER A 77 -39.52 23.47 -20.58
N ARG A 78 -39.14 24.56 -19.90
CA ARG A 78 -38.65 24.52 -18.51
C ARG A 78 -39.70 24.05 -17.50
N ARG A 79 -40.98 24.42 -17.67
CA ARG A 79 -42.08 23.93 -16.81
C ARG A 79 -42.37 22.45 -17.05
N GLY A 80 -42.27 21.98 -18.30
CA GLY A 80 -42.35 20.55 -18.63
C GLY A 80 -41.23 19.75 -17.97
N ALA A 81 -39.99 20.26 -18.02
CA ALA A 81 -38.85 19.69 -17.31
C ALA A 81 -39.07 19.70 -15.78
N GLU A 82 -39.57 20.79 -15.20
CA GLU A 82 -39.89 20.88 -13.77
C GLU A 82 -41.02 19.92 -13.34
N ALA A 83 -42.00 19.65 -14.20
CA ALA A 83 -43.08 18.68 -13.95
C ALA A 83 -42.58 17.22 -14.04
N ALA A 84 -41.69 16.90 -14.99
CA ALA A 84 -41.00 15.62 -15.04
C ALA A 84 -40.06 15.44 -13.83
N LEU A 85 -39.38 16.51 -13.41
CA LEU A 85 -38.62 16.55 -12.15
C LEU A 85 -39.51 16.35 -10.92
N ALA A 86 -40.74 16.86 -10.93
CA ALA A 86 -41.69 16.66 -9.83
C ALA A 86 -42.11 15.19 -9.71
N GLN A 87 -42.18 14.45 -10.83
CA GLN A 87 -42.36 13.00 -10.81
C GLN A 87 -41.12 12.27 -10.27
N LEU A 88 -39.90 12.74 -10.58
CA LEU A 88 -38.65 12.22 -9.98
C LEU A 88 -38.55 12.46 -8.46
N ARG A 89 -39.24 13.48 -7.93
CA ARG A 89 -39.26 13.81 -6.50
C ARG A 89 -40.33 13.07 -5.69
N ALA A 90 -41.31 12.47 -6.36
CA ALA A 90 -42.37 11.71 -5.69
C ALA A 90 -41.89 10.26 -5.45
N PRO A 91 -42.11 9.69 -4.26
CA PRO A 91 -41.81 8.27 -4.03
C PRO A 91 -42.72 7.40 -4.93
N GLY A 92 -42.15 6.80 -5.97
CA GLY A 92 -42.85 6.04 -7.01
C GLY A 92 -42.01 4.86 -7.55
N PRO A 93 -42.54 4.05 -8.49
CA PRO A 93 -41.92 2.81 -8.95
C PRO A 93 -40.55 3.08 -9.59
N SER A 94 -39.63 2.12 -9.42
CA SER A 94 -38.22 2.17 -9.86
C SER A 94 -38.06 2.81 -11.25
N ILE A 95 -37.34 3.92 -11.31
CA ILE A 95 -36.99 4.56 -12.58
C ILE A 95 -35.82 3.77 -13.19
N ASN A 96 -36.01 3.33 -14.44
CA ASN A 96 -35.05 2.50 -15.17
C ASN A 96 -34.43 3.26 -16.35
N HIS A 97 -33.99 4.52 -16.15
CA HIS A 97 -33.50 5.38 -17.25
C HIS A 97 -32.30 6.25 -16.82
N ALA A 98 -31.09 5.80 -17.16
CA ALA A 98 -29.85 6.57 -16.98
C ALA A 98 -29.81 7.92 -17.73
N PRO A 99 -30.36 8.07 -18.97
CA PRO A 99 -30.35 9.35 -19.68
C PRO A 99 -31.09 10.48 -18.95
N LEU A 100 -32.25 10.17 -18.35
CA LEU A 100 -33.04 11.16 -17.59
C LEU A 100 -32.30 11.61 -16.32
N LEU A 101 -31.64 10.69 -15.62
CA LEU A 101 -30.82 11.02 -14.47
C LEU A 101 -29.61 11.89 -14.87
N ASN A 102 -28.95 11.57 -16.00
CA ASN A 102 -27.86 12.39 -16.54
C ASN A 102 -28.33 13.82 -16.89
N ALA A 103 -29.50 13.96 -17.51
CA ALA A 103 -30.08 15.27 -17.80
C ALA A 103 -30.38 16.05 -16.51
N PHE A 104 -30.98 15.40 -15.49
CA PHE A 104 -31.23 16.00 -14.19
C PHE A 104 -29.94 16.49 -13.52
N LEU A 105 -28.91 15.64 -13.48
CA LEU A 105 -27.64 15.96 -12.86
C LEU A 105 -26.99 17.15 -13.57
N LYS A 106 -26.92 17.13 -14.91
CA LYS A 106 -26.35 18.22 -15.71
C LYS A 106 -27.07 19.56 -15.49
N LEU A 107 -28.40 19.56 -15.37
CA LEU A 107 -29.17 20.78 -15.06
C LEU A 107 -28.87 21.37 -13.68
N ASN A 108 -28.35 20.56 -12.75
CA ASN A 108 -28.02 20.95 -11.38
C ASN A 108 -26.51 21.05 -11.11
N GLU A 109 -25.69 20.99 -12.17
CA GLU A 109 -24.25 21.19 -12.08
C GLU A 109 -23.92 22.54 -11.40
N GLY A 110 -23.01 22.49 -10.42
CA GLY A 110 -22.60 23.63 -9.60
C GLY A 110 -23.57 24.04 -8.49
N ARG A 111 -24.81 23.52 -8.47
CA ARG A 111 -25.78 23.76 -7.39
C ARG A 111 -25.85 22.61 -6.39
N GLY A 112 -25.54 21.40 -6.84
CA GLY A 112 -25.80 20.19 -6.08
C GLY A 112 -27.29 19.87 -6.01
N GLY A 113 -27.63 18.79 -5.29
CA GLY A 113 -29.01 18.36 -5.13
C GLY A 113 -29.16 17.16 -4.20
N THR A 114 -30.38 16.95 -3.72
CA THR A 114 -30.77 15.73 -3.01
C THR A 114 -31.49 14.80 -3.98
N LEU A 115 -31.00 13.57 -4.13
CA LEU A 115 -31.69 12.52 -4.88
C LEU A 115 -32.56 11.70 -3.90
N LEU A 116 -33.81 11.46 -4.30
CA LEU A 116 -34.79 10.71 -3.50
C LEU A 116 -35.27 9.51 -4.32
N GLY A 117 -35.34 8.33 -3.68
CA GLY A 117 -35.95 7.13 -4.28
C GLY A 117 -34.97 6.04 -4.69
N ASP A 118 -35.51 4.91 -5.16
CA ASP A 118 -34.73 3.76 -5.62
C ASP A 118 -34.55 3.80 -7.14
N PHE A 119 -33.29 3.88 -7.58
CA PHE A 119 -32.92 3.95 -9.00
C PHE A 119 -32.37 2.60 -9.44
N THR A 120 -32.94 2.04 -10.50
CA THR A 120 -32.31 0.92 -11.20
C THR A 120 -31.63 1.46 -12.45
N LEU A 121 -30.33 1.29 -12.59
CA LEU A 121 -29.59 1.89 -13.69
C LEU A 121 -29.17 0.86 -14.73
N ALA A 122 -29.69 1.06 -15.94
CA ALA A 122 -29.20 0.44 -17.17
C ALA A 122 -28.42 1.51 -17.97
N GLY A 123 -27.19 1.80 -17.56
CA GLY A 123 -26.34 2.80 -18.22
C GLY A 123 -25.38 3.50 -17.28
N THR A 124 -24.42 4.23 -17.86
CA THR A 124 -23.47 5.07 -17.13
C THR A 124 -24.13 6.37 -16.70
N VAL A 125 -23.96 6.73 -15.41
CA VAL A 125 -24.40 8.02 -14.86
C VAL A 125 -23.22 8.92 -14.58
N PHE A 126 -23.23 10.13 -15.16
CA PHE A 126 -22.21 11.16 -15.02
C PHE A 126 -22.53 12.11 -13.87
N TRP A 127 -21.64 12.17 -12.88
CA TRP A 127 -21.75 13.09 -11.74
C TRP A 127 -21.08 14.44 -12.04
N PRO A 128 -21.84 15.54 -12.12
CA PRO A 128 -21.29 16.87 -12.31
C PRO A 128 -20.75 17.44 -11.00
N LYS A 129 -20.01 18.54 -11.11
CA LYS A 129 -19.58 19.34 -9.96
C LYS A 129 -20.76 19.69 -9.06
N GLY A 130 -20.58 19.59 -7.74
CA GLY A 130 -21.58 19.98 -6.76
C GLY A 130 -21.67 19.02 -5.57
N ARG A 131 -22.55 19.38 -4.63
CA ARG A 131 -22.86 18.59 -3.44
C ARG A 131 -24.10 17.72 -3.67
N TRP A 132 -23.95 16.42 -3.49
CA TRP A 132 -24.97 15.44 -3.81
C TRP A 132 -25.32 14.60 -2.59
N ASP A 133 -26.55 14.75 -2.11
CA ASP A 133 -27.09 13.98 -0.99
C ASP A 133 -27.87 12.77 -1.50
N LEU A 134 -27.36 11.59 -1.20
CA LEU A 134 -27.86 10.26 -1.51
C LEU A 134 -28.41 9.52 -0.29
N SER A 135 -28.50 10.17 0.88
CA SER A 135 -28.95 9.55 2.13
C SER A 135 -30.34 8.89 2.06
N ARG A 136 -31.14 9.24 1.04
CA ARG A 136 -32.48 8.70 0.76
C ARG A 136 -32.59 8.04 -0.61
N ALA A 137 -31.46 7.68 -1.20
CA ALA A 137 -31.39 7.02 -2.49
C ALA A 137 -30.76 5.62 -2.37
N THR A 138 -31.40 4.64 -2.99
CA THR A 138 -30.76 3.35 -3.26
C THR A 138 -30.46 3.28 -4.74
N PHE A 139 -29.21 3.02 -5.07
CA PHE A 139 -28.78 2.83 -6.43
C PHE A 139 -28.52 1.36 -6.68
N LYS A 140 -29.33 0.74 -7.54
CA LYS A 140 -29.16 -0.65 -7.92
C LYS A 140 -28.79 -0.76 -9.38
N ALA A 141 -27.73 -1.49 -9.66
CA ALA A 141 -27.32 -1.74 -11.02
C ALA A 141 -28.29 -2.75 -11.71
N ALA A 142 -28.79 -2.46 -12.91
CA ALA A 142 -29.70 -3.35 -13.64
C ALA A 142 -29.05 -4.72 -13.94
N ALA A 143 -29.84 -5.80 -13.92
CA ALA A 143 -29.34 -7.13 -14.26
C ALA A 143 -28.91 -7.21 -15.74
N GLY A 144 -27.84 -7.96 -16.02
CA GLY A 144 -27.36 -8.21 -17.39
C GLY A 144 -26.58 -7.07 -18.06
N TRP A 145 -26.36 -5.94 -17.37
CA TRP A 145 -25.60 -4.82 -17.93
C TRP A 145 -24.12 -4.89 -17.52
N SER A 146 -23.21 -4.69 -18.48
CA SER A 146 -21.77 -4.93 -18.36
C SER A 146 -20.90 -3.68 -18.19
N GLY A 147 -21.46 -2.47 -18.18
CA GLY A 147 -20.71 -1.23 -17.98
C GLY A 147 -20.55 -0.81 -16.51
N TYR A 148 -20.07 0.42 -16.30
CA TYR A 148 -19.98 1.09 -15.00
C TYR A 148 -21.32 1.64 -14.52
N PRO A 149 -21.92 1.12 -13.42
CA PRO A 149 -23.23 1.62 -13.02
C PRO A 149 -23.18 3.11 -12.67
N PHE A 150 -22.01 3.60 -12.27
CA PHE A 150 -21.73 5.01 -12.01
C PHE A 150 -20.33 5.34 -12.50
N GLN A 151 -20.21 6.38 -13.31
CA GLN A 151 -18.91 6.92 -13.68
C GLN A 151 -18.99 8.43 -13.47
N ALA A 152 -18.34 8.93 -12.42
CA ALA A 152 -18.04 10.35 -12.33
C ALA A 152 -16.88 10.63 -13.29
N GLU A 153 -17.11 10.41 -14.59
CA GLU A 153 -16.17 10.83 -15.60
C GLU A 153 -16.27 12.35 -15.65
N CYS A 154 -15.30 13.00 -15.03
CA CYS A 154 -15.04 14.39 -15.36
C CYS A 154 -14.50 14.43 -16.77
N GLN A 155 -15.42 14.44 -17.74
CA GLN A 155 -15.11 14.67 -19.14
C GLN A 155 -14.61 16.11 -19.32
N ARG A 156 -13.36 16.32 -18.96
CA ARG A 156 -12.41 16.89 -19.90
C ARG A 156 -11.47 15.76 -20.24
N LEU A 157 -11.81 15.05 -21.33
CA LEU A 157 -10.99 13.97 -21.84
C LEU A 157 -9.53 14.45 -21.90
N ALA A 158 -8.64 13.62 -21.39
CA ALA A 158 -7.21 13.79 -21.50
C ALA A 158 -6.82 14.07 -22.94
N VAL A 159 -6.05 15.13 -23.20
CA VAL A 159 -5.16 15.09 -24.35
C VAL A 159 -4.19 13.95 -24.06
N MET A 160 -4.36 12.83 -24.77
CA MET A 160 -3.53 11.65 -24.59
C MET A 160 -2.06 12.00 -24.85
N SER A 161 -1.12 11.18 -24.39
CA SER A 161 0.28 11.36 -24.78
C SER A 161 0.45 11.26 -26.31
N PRO A 162 1.47 11.90 -26.90
CA PRO A 162 1.88 11.65 -28.27
C PRO A 162 2.05 10.15 -28.53
N ARG A 163 1.51 9.66 -29.65
CA ARG A 163 1.43 8.22 -29.96
C ARG A 163 2.50 7.81 -30.94
N SER A 164 2.74 6.51 -31.08
CA SER A 164 3.55 5.93 -32.17
C SER A 164 4.96 6.54 -32.33
N MET A 165 5.62 6.91 -31.23
CA MET A 165 6.97 7.49 -31.29
C MET A 165 7.95 6.52 -31.97
N SER A 166 8.77 6.99 -32.91
CA SER A 166 9.84 6.21 -33.55
C SER A 166 11.17 6.95 -33.51
N LEU A 167 12.26 6.18 -33.41
CA LEU A 167 13.63 6.67 -33.33
C LEU A 167 14.42 6.12 -34.52
N ASN A 168 15.08 7.00 -35.26
CA ASN A 168 15.90 6.66 -36.43
C ASN A 168 17.34 7.13 -36.18
N ALA A 169 18.24 6.20 -35.86
CA ALA A 169 19.65 6.50 -35.67
C ALA A 169 20.35 6.86 -36.99
N SER A 170 21.24 7.85 -36.95
CA SER A 170 22.22 8.11 -37.99
C SER A 170 23.61 8.19 -37.36
N ALA A 171 24.57 7.45 -37.94
CA ALA A 171 25.96 7.46 -37.47
C ALA A 171 26.70 8.78 -37.80
N THR A 172 26.06 9.68 -38.54
CA THR A 172 26.57 10.98 -38.96
C THR A 172 25.51 12.07 -38.77
N GLY A 173 25.86 13.33 -38.99
CA GLY A 173 24.91 14.44 -39.05
C GLY A 173 24.61 15.12 -37.72
N GLY A 174 25.39 14.85 -36.66
CA GLY A 174 25.26 15.56 -35.39
C GLY A 174 26.51 15.49 -34.52
N ALA A 175 26.34 15.79 -33.24
CA ALA A 175 27.39 15.80 -32.22
C ALA A 175 27.15 14.74 -31.12
N LEU A 176 26.14 13.87 -31.27
CA LEU A 176 25.93 12.80 -30.30
C LEU A 176 27.06 11.77 -30.41
N ALA A 177 27.72 11.52 -29.28
CA ALA A 177 28.70 10.45 -29.16
C ALA A 177 28.02 9.07 -29.20
N ALA A 178 28.82 8.02 -29.44
CA ALA A 178 28.36 6.64 -29.37
C ALA A 178 27.83 6.32 -27.95
N GLY A 179 26.73 5.58 -27.89
CA GLY A 179 26.06 5.19 -26.65
C GLY A 179 24.55 5.06 -26.80
N THR A 180 23.88 4.68 -25.72
CA THR A 180 22.42 4.52 -25.69
C THR A 180 21.75 5.80 -25.22
N TYR A 181 20.76 6.27 -25.96
CA TYR A 181 19.98 7.45 -25.63
C TYR A 181 18.51 7.08 -25.50
N PHE A 182 17.85 7.69 -24.53
CA PHE A 182 16.44 7.52 -24.20
C PHE A 182 15.70 8.78 -24.62
N TYR A 183 14.53 8.63 -25.24
CA TYR A 183 13.71 9.74 -25.70
C TYR A 183 12.26 9.57 -25.25
N SER A 184 11.61 10.71 -25.01
CA SER A 184 10.16 10.83 -24.89
C SER A 184 9.72 12.17 -25.44
N VAL A 185 8.43 12.30 -25.76
CA VAL A 185 7.84 13.52 -26.30
C VAL A 185 6.54 13.80 -25.59
N THR A 186 6.34 15.04 -25.18
CA THR A 186 5.10 15.57 -24.60
C THR A 186 4.47 16.54 -25.58
N ALA A 187 3.14 16.67 -25.56
CA ALA A 187 2.43 17.70 -26.29
C ALA A 187 2.11 18.87 -25.36
N VAL A 188 2.19 20.09 -25.89
CA VAL A 188 1.79 21.33 -25.23
C VAL A 188 0.49 21.79 -25.87
N THR A 189 -0.47 22.17 -25.04
CA THR A 189 -1.81 22.63 -25.40
C THR A 189 -2.06 23.99 -24.75
N GLU A 190 -3.17 24.63 -25.08
CA GLU A 190 -3.57 25.89 -24.42
C GLU A 190 -3.82 25.73 -22.91
N THR A 191 -4.15 24.53 -22.46
CA THR A 191 -4.45 24.23 -21.05
C THR A 191 -3.26 23.69 -20.27
N GLY A 192 -2.14 23.34 -20.94
CA GLY A 192 -0.92 22.83 -20.31
C GLY A 192 -0.21 21.73 -21.12
N GLU A 193 0.63 20.92 -20.48
CA GLU A 193 1.48 19.90 -21.11
C GLU A 193 1.01 18.47 -20.78
N THR A 194 0.99 17.57 -21.75
CA THR A 194 0.60 16.17 -21.56
C THR A 194 1.65 15.36 -20.81
N ILE A 195 1.29 14.17 -20.28
CA ILE A 195 2.31 13.15 -20.00
C ILE A 195 3.06 12.78 -21.29
N GLY A 196 4.32 12.37 -21.17
CA GLY A 196 5.11 12.02 -22.35
C GLY A 196 4.78 10.65 -22.92
N ALA A 197 5.10 10.46 -24.19
CA ALA A 197 5.05 9.18 -24.87
C ALA A 197 5.90 8.13 -24.12
N PRO A 198 5.56 6.82 -24.19
CA PRO A 198 6.38 5.77 -23.61
C PRO A 198 7.85 5.91 -24.03
N VAL A 199 8.76 5.89 -23.06
CA VAL A 199 10.20 6.10 -23.31
C VAL A 199 10.72 5.05 -24.28
N LYS A 200 11.39 5.48 -25.34
CA LYS A 200 12.12 4.59 -26.26
C LYS A 200 13.60 4.87 -26.19
N ASN A 201 14.41 3.87 -26.51
CA ASN A 201 15.85 4.03 -26.57
C ASN A 201 16.40 3.67 -27.95
N VAL A 202 17.58 4.21 -28.25
CA VAL A 202 18.33 3.95 -29.47
C VAL A 202 19.83 3.97 -29.16
N THR A 203 20.57 3.03 -29.75
CA THR A 203 22.02 2.93 -29.57
C THR A 203 22.73 3.50 -30.79
N LEU A 204 23.63 4.46 -30.56
CA LEU A 204 24.46 5.10 -31.57
C LEU A 204 25.86 4.50 -31.57
N THR A 205 26.43 4.30 -32.75
CA THR A 205 27.77 3.72 -32.93
C THR A 205 28.81 4.71 -33.46
N GLY A 206 28.38 5.82 -34.06
CA GLY A 206 29.26 6.88 -34.58
C GLY A 206 29.62 7.91 -33.51
N SER A 207 30.77 8.55 -33.67
CA SER A 207 31.25 9.64 -32.79
C SER A 207 30.61 11.01 -33.05
N ALA A 208 29.86 11.14 -34.16
CA ALA A 208 29.19 12.38 -34.60
C ALA A 208 27.78 12.06 -35.13
N SER A 209 27.01 11.34 -34.30
CA SER A 209 25.70 10.78 -34.65
C SER A 209 24.56 11.78 -34.48
N SER A 210 23.39 11.44 -35.04
CA SER A 210 22.12 12.14 -34.81
C SER A 210 20.98 11.13 -34.67
N VAL A 211 19.84 11.58 -34.11
CA VAL A 211 18.62 10.76 -33.98
C VAL A 211 17.42 11.51 -34.55
N GLY A 212 16.78 10.95 -35.57
CA GLY A 212 15.46 11.39 -36.00
C GLY A 212 14.38 10.87 -35.06
N VAL A 213 13.65 11.76 -34.39
CA VAL A 213 12.53 11.46 -33.50
C VAL A 213 11.24 11.88 -34.21
N SER A 214 10.27 10.98 -34.33
CA SER A 214 8.95 11.31 -34.89
C SER A 214 7.85 10.65 -34.08
N TRP A 215 6.65 11.24 -34.10
CA TRP A 215 5.49 10.76 -33.35
C TRP A 215 4.20 11.11 -34.09
N ALA A 216 3.10 10.49 -33.68
CA ALA A 216 1.77 10.93 -34.06
C ALA A 216 1.26 11.93 -33.03
N ALA A 217 0.62 13.00 -33.50
CA ALA A 217 -0.09 13.94 -32.64
C ALA A 217 -1.06 13.20 -31.70
N PRO A 218 -1.21 13.67 -30.46
CA PRO A 218 -2.20 13.10 -29.56
C PRO A 218 -3.60 13.32 -30.11
N ILE A 219 -4.54 12.44 -29.72
CA ILE A 219 -5.96 12.73 -29.95
C ILE A 219 -6.32 13.83 -28.96
N VAL A 220 -6.69 14.99 -29.49
CA VAL A 220 -7.21 16.11 -28.72
C VAL A 220 -8.73 15.99 -28.70
N PRO A 221 -9.33 15.78 -27.53
CA PRO A 221 -10.77 15.79 -27.40
C PRO A 221 -11.33 17.21 -27.47
N ASP A 222 -12.61 17.33 -27.83
CA ASP A 222 -13.27 18.63 -27.89
C ASP A 222 -13.16 19.37 -26.54
N GLY A 223 -12.70 20.63 -26.59
CA GLY A 223 -12.60 21.51 -25.42
C GLY A 223 -11.30 21.44 -24.60
N ALA A 224 -10.33 20.61 -24.99
CA ALA A 224 -8.99 20.57 -24.37
C ALA A 224 -7.99 21.60 -24.96
N GLY A 225 -8.41 22.36 -25.98
CA GLY A 225 -7.55 23.29 -26.72
C GLY A 225 -6.64 22.57 -27.72
N ALA A 226 -6.30 23.24 -28.83
CA ALA A 226 -5.43 22.64 -29.83
C ALA A 226 -4.02 22.37 -29.26
N VAL A 227 -3.32 21.36 -29.80
CA VAL A 227 -1.87 21.21 -29.55
C VAL A 227 -1.17 22.41 -30.14
N THR A 228 -0.54 23.21 -29.28
CA THR A 228 0.23 24.40 -29.64
C THR A 228 1.71 24.07 -29.87
N GLY A 229 2.19 22.91 -29.42
CA GLY A 229 3.54 22.45 -29.68
C GLY A 229 3.88 21.11 -29.01
N TYR A 230 5.16 20.79 -29.00
CA TYR A 230 5.73 19.57 -28.44
C TYR A 230 7.05 19.88 -27.77
N ARG A 231 7.36 19.12 -26.72
CA ARG A 231 8.64 19.16 -26.02
C ARG A 231 9.30 17.79 -26.16
N VAL A 232 10.55 17.80 -26.63
CA VAL A 232 11.34 16.59 -26.90
C VAL A 232 12.38 16.43 -25.80
N TRP A 233 12.36 15.26 -25.18
CA TRP A 233 13.17 14.95 -24.01
C TRP A 233 14.19 13.88 -24.34
N ARG A 234 15.42 14.03 -23.84
CA ARG A 234 16.51 13.06 -24.02
C ARG A 234 17.22 12.76 -22.71
N GLY A 235 17.66 11.53 -22.53
CA GLY A 235 18.55 11.10 -21.45
C GLY A 235 19.63 10.13 -21.94
N HIS A 236 20.80 10.14 -21.30
CA HIS A 236 21.89 9.19 -21.56
C HIS A 236 22.00 8.11 -20.46
N THR A 237 21.52 8.42 -19.25
CA THR A 237 21.53 7.54 -18.06
C THR A 237 20.11 7.27 -17.54
N GLY A 238 19.11 7.31 -18.43
CA GLY A 238 17.69 7.10 -18.10
C GLY A 238 16.96 8.34 -17.57
N ARG A 239 17.67 9.34 -17.03
CA ARG A 239 17.06 10.63 -16.66
C ARG A 239 16.83 11.51 -17.89
N LEU A 240 15.57 11.85 -18.17
CA LEU A 240 15.17 12.66 -19.32
C LEU A 240 15.23 14.17 -18.99
N GLN A 241 15.79 14.94 -19.92
CA GLN A 241 15.91 16.40 -19.89
C GLN A 241 15.43 17.01 -21.20
N LEU A 242 14.87 18.21 -21.16
CA LEU A 242 14.33 18.88 -22.35
C LEU A 242 15.48 19.29 -23.29
N ILE A 243 15.42 18.88 -24.55
CA ILE A 243 16.40 19.24 -25.58
C ILE A 243 15.83 20.14 -26.69
N ALA A 244 14.50 20.12 -26.90
CA ALA A 244 13.87 20.94 -27.92
C ALA A 244 12.39 21.20 -27.64
N THR A 245 11.89 22.33 -28.14
CA THR A 245 10.45 22.61 -28.30
C THR A 245 10.18 22.81 -29.80
N THR A 246 9.13 22.19 -30.33
CA THR A 246 8.78 22.22 -31.77
C THR A 246 7.27 22.22 -31.96
N THR A 247 6.77 22.77 -33.05
CA THR A 247 5.35 22.65 -33.44
C THR A 247 5.10 21.46 -34.37
N GLU A 248 6.17 20.88 -34.92
CA GLU A 248 6.12 19.75 -35.84
C GLU A 248 6.04 18.42 -35.09
N THR A 249 5.46 17.38 -35.71
CA THR A 249 5.43 16.01 -35.16
C THR A 249 6.73 15.23 -35.42
N SER A 250 7.84 15.94 -35.62
CA SER A 250 9.16 15.36 -35.79
C SER A 250 10.26 16.34 -35.38
N TYR A 251 11.41 15.80 -34.98
CA TYR A 251 12.59 16.54 -34.58
C TYR A 251 13.85 15.70 -34.83
N THR A 252 14.89 16.30 -35.39
CA THR A 252 16.21 15.64 -35.53
C THR A 252 17.13 16.15 -34.44
N ASP A 253 17.48 15.27 -33.50
CA ASP A 253 18.48 15.57 -32.49
C ASP A 253 19.88 15.43 -33.05
N THR A 254 20.54 16.57 -33.27
CA THR A 254 21.93 16.65 -33.70
C THR A 254 22.90 16.82 -32.53
N GLY A 255 22.49 16.53 -31.30
CA GLY A 255 23.30 16.71 -30.10
C GLY A 255 23.06 18.05 -29.41
N ALA A 256 21.82 18.53 -29.38
CA ALA A 256 21.48 19.74 -28.62
C ALA A 256 21.79 19.53 -27.13
N GLU A 257 22.31 20.55 -26.45
CA GLU A 257 22.58 20.48 -25.01
C GLU A 257 21.26 20.39 -24.22
N PRO A 258 21.10 19.42 -23.29
CA PRO A 258 19.90 19.35 -22.47
C PRO A 258 19.78 20.54 -21.53
N SER A 259 18.58 21.09 -21.40
CA SER A 259 18.29 22.12 -20.39
C SER A 259 18.22 21.52 -18.98
N ALA A 260 18.13 22.40 -17.98
CA ALA A 260 17.90 21.99 -16.59
C ALA A 260 16.44 21.55 -16.31
N GLU A 261 15.51 21.73 -17.26
CA GLU A 261 14.13 21.30 -17.09
C GLU A 261 14.02 19.77 -17.03
N LEU A 262 13.24 19.28 -16.08
CA LEU A 262 12.99 17.86 -15.86
C LEU A 262 11.71 17.42 -16.55
N PHE A 263 11.72 16.18 -17.02
CA PHE A 263 10.57 15.54 -17.66
C PHE A 263 9.31 15.64 -16.77
N PRO A 264 8.17 16.11 -17.30
CA PRO A 264 6.97 16.31 -16.51
C PRO A 264 6.43 14.97 -16.01
N ALA A 265 6.28 14.87 -14.69
CA ALA A 265 5.72 13.68 -14.03
C ALA A 265 4.18 13.64 -14.08
N VAL A 266 3.53 14.76 -14.40
CA VAL A 266 2.08 14.91 -14.40
C VAL A 266 1.61 15.62 -15.67
N ASN A 267 0.42 15.27 -16.13
CA ASN A 267 -0.25 16.00 -17.20
C ASN A 267 -0.79 17.32 -16.63
N SER A 268 -0.20 18.45 -17.01
CA SER A 268 -0.65 19.78 -16.59
C SER A 268 -1.70 20.37 -17.52
N SER A 269 -2.06 19.71 -18.64
CA SER A 269 -3.12 20.15 -19.55
C SER A 269 -4.54 19.95 -19.00
N PHE A 270 -4.69 19.46 -17.77
CA PHE A 270 -5.97 19.26 -17.11
C PHE A 270 -6.29 20.34 -16.10
N THR A 271 -7.55 20.78 -16.10
CA THR A 271 -8.17 21.31 -14.90
C THR A 271 -8.89 20.15 -14.22
N ARG A 272 -8.42 19.72 -13.05
CA ARG A 272 -9.14 18.74 -12.24
C ARG A 272 -10.52 19.28 -11.89
N THR A 273 -11.53 18.42 -11.89
CA THR A 273 -12.85 18.86 -11.47
C THR A 273 -12.88 18.91 -9.96
N ALA A 274 -13.06 20.13 -9.45
CA ALA A 274 -13.04 20.41 -8.02
C ALA A 274 -14.43 20.44 -7.39
N GLY A 275 -14.54 20.00 -6.13
CA GLY A 275 -15.73 20.21 -5.29
C GLY A 275 -16.88 19.27 -5.63
N ILE A 276 -16.56 18.00 -5.86
CA ILE A 276 -17.55 16.92 -5.91
C ILE A 276 -17.74 16.42 -4.49
N GLU A 277 -18.97 16.42 -3.99
CA GLU A 277 -19.27 15.86 -2.68
C GLU A 277 -20.42 14.85 -2.80
N MET A 278 -20.25 13.63 -2.31
CA MET A 278 -21.27 12.58 -2.28
C MET A 278 -21.53 12.12 -0.85
N PHE A 279 -22.80 12.16 -0.41
CA PHE A 279 -23.19 11.87 0.97
C PHE A 279 -24.26 10.78 1.07
N GLY A 280 -24.09 9.81 1.96
CA GLY A 280 -25.15 8.88 2.35
C GLY A 280 -25.50 7.81 1.30
N GLY A 281 -26.49 6.98 1.66
CA GLY A 281 -27.13 6.07 0.71
C GLY A 281 -26.49 4.69 0.60
N VAL A 282 -27.12 3.85 -0.23
CA VAL A 282 -26.64 2.50 -0.54
C VAL A 282 -26.44 2.38 -2.04
N LEU A 283 -25.23 2.02 -2.42
CA LEU A 283 -24.86 1.64 -3.78
C LEU A 283 -24.75 0.12 -3.86
N ASP A 284 -25.73 -0.54 -4.49
CA ASP A 284 -25.71 -1.96 -4.80
C ASP A 284 -25.31 -2.19 -6.26
N VAL A 285 -24.06 -2.64 -6.46
CA VAL A 285 -23.49 -2.93 -7.79
C VAL A 285 -24.11 -4.21 -8.40
N ASN A 286 -24.89 -4.97 -7.62
CA ASN A 286 -25.63 -6.14 -8.06
C ASN A 286 -24.73 -7.26 -8.64
N GLY A 287 -23.55 -7.42 -8.05
CA GLY A 287 -22.49 -8.37 -8.40
C GLY A 287 -22.93 -9.82 -8.64
N PRO A 288 -23.80 -10.43 -7.82
CA PRO A 288 -24.29 -11.79 -8.07
C PRO A 288 -24.97 -11.97 -9.43
N ASN A 289 -25.52 -10.89 -10.01
CA ASN A 289 -26.13 -10.89 -11.34
C ASN A 289 -25.18 -10.34 -12.42
N ARG A 290 -23.91 -10.10 -12.05
CA ARG A 290 -22.84 -9.55 -12.87
C ARG A 290 -21.50 -10.23 -12.52
N PRO A 291 -21.39 -11.56 -12.71
CA PRO A 291 -20.12 -12.23 -12.47
C PRO A 291 -19.06 -11.56 -13.36
N CYS A 292 -18.04 -10.99 -12.73
CA CYS A 292 -16.86 -10.55 -13.46
C CYS A 292 -16.16 -11.83 -13.92
N ASP A 293 -16.07 -12.05 -15.23
CA ASP A 293 -15.27 -13.15 -15.73
C ASP A 293 -13.81 -12.76 -15.51
N PHE A 294 -13.18 -13.31 -14.47
CA PHE A 294 -11.77 -13.03 -14.15
C PHE A 294 -10.83 -13.41 -15.32
N ASN A 295 -11.32 -14.21 -16.27
CA ASN A 295 -10.62 -14.61 -17.48
C ASN A 295 -10.77 -13.55 -18.59
N TRP A 296 -9.83 -12.60 -18.60
CA TRP A 296 -9.54 -11.66 -19.69
C TRP A 296 -9.36 -12.36 -21.06
N PRO A 297 -9.74 -11.77 -22.23
CA PRO A 297 -9.19 -10.49 -22.71
C PRO A 297 -10.10 -9.57 -23.60
N GLU A 298 -9.61 -8.33 -23.78
CA GLU A 298 -9.77 -7.45 -24.96
C GLU A 298 -11.05 -6.64 -25.26
N SER A 299 -12.27 -6.92 -24.76
CA SER A 299 -13.47 -6.24 -25.31
C SER A 299 -14.42 -5.49 -24.36
N GLY A 300 -14.07 -5.26 -23.08
CA GLY A 300 -14.94 -4.46 -22.22
C GLY A 300 -14.35 -4.22 -20.84
N LYS A 301 -13.53 -3.18 -20.72
CA LYS A 301 -12.89 -2.77 -19.47
C LYS A 301 -13.98 -2.44 -18.44
N TYR A 302 -13.74 -2.84 -17.19
CA TYR A 302 -14.42 -2.32 -15.98
C TYR A 302 -15.78 -2.89 -15.55
N ALA A 303 -16.23 -4.01 -16.16
CA ALA A 303 -17.40 -4.72 -15.65
C ALA A 303 -17.20 -5.12 -14.17
N GLY A 304 -18.08 -4.64 -13.29
CA GLY A 304 -18.06 -4.95 -11.85
C GLY A 304 -17.50 -3.86 -10.93
N HIS A 305 -17.01 -2.73 -11.47
CA HIS A 305 -16.71 -1.54 -10.68
C HIS A 305 -17.99 -0.89 -10.15
N GLY A 306 -17.92 -0.22 -9.00
CA GLY A 306 -19.03 0.58 -8.47
C GLY A 306 -19.04 2.00 -9.02
N ILE A 307 -18.18 2.87 -8.50
CA ILE A 307 -18.00 4.27 -8.94
C ILE A 307 -16.55 4.49 -9.36
N ASP A 308 -16.31 5.29 -10.39
CA ASP A 308 -14.98 5.71 -10.83
C ASP A 308 -14.90 7.25 -10.85
N PHE A 309 -13.88 7.80 -10.19
CA PHE A 309 -13.54 9.22 -10.16
C PHE A 309 -12.16 9.43 -10.78
N GLN A 310 -12.08 10.22 -11.83
CA GLN A 310 -10.81 10.47 -12.51
C GLN A 310 -10.57 11.98 -12.64
N HIS A 311 -9.35 12.44 -12.40
CA HIS A 311 -8.95 13.84 -12.53
C HIS A 311 -9.77 14.78 -11.62
N VAL A 312 -9.84 14.45 -10.33
CA VAL A 312 -10.68 15.14 -9.34
C VAL A 312 -9.88 15.94 -8.33
N ASP A 313 -10.41 17.08 -7.90
CA ASP A 313 -9.86 17.83 -6.78
C ASP A 313 -10.97 18.07 -5.75
N ASP A 314 -10.58 18.28 -4.50
CA ASP A 314 -11.51 18.50 -3.38
C ASP A 314 -12.72 17.52 -3.38
N LEU A 315 -12.46 16.22 -3.61
CA LEU A 315 -13.48 15.17 -3.62
C LEU A 315 -13.84 14.78 -2.19
N VAL A 316 -15.13 14.78 -1.86
CA VAL A 316 -15.66 14.31 -0.57
C VAL A 316 -16.61 13.13 -0.80
N ILE A 317 -16.38 12.01 -0.11
CA ILE A 317 -17.30 10.88 -0.07
C ILE A 317 -17.58 10.55 1.38
N ASP A 318 -18.83 10.65 1.83
CA ASP A 318 -19.17 10.49 3.24
C ASP A 318 -20.44 9.67 3.44
N GLY A 319 -20.43 8.69 4.35
CA GLY A 319 -21.64 7.98 4.78
C GLY A 319 -22.23 7.02 3.75
N ILE A 320 -21.48 6.63 2.72
CA ILE A 320 -21.94 5.72 1.67
C ILE A 320 -21.69 4.27 2.05
N LYS A 321 -22.70 3.41 1.86
CA LYS A 321 -22.53 1.96 1.85
C LYS A 321 -22.45 1.45 0.42
N VAL A 322 -21.38 0.75 0.06
CA VAL A 322 -21.24 0.08 -1.25
C VAL A 322 -21.28 -1.43 -1.07
N MET A 323 -22.12 -2.10 -1.88
CA MET A 323 -22.39 -3.53 -1.78
C MET A 323 -22.25 -4.22 -3.13
N ASN A 324 -21.90 -5.51 -3.07
CA ASN A 324 -21.89 -6.44 -4.19
C ASN A 324 -21.03 -5.98 -5.38
N ALA A 325 -20.01 -5.16 -5.18
CA ALA A 325 -19.03 -4.90 -6.22
C ALA A 325 -18.19 -6.17 -6.44
N THR A 326 -18.09 -6.64 -7.68
CA THR A 326 -17.28 -7.81 -8.05
C THR A 326 -15.84 -7.43 -8.42
N LYS A 327 -15.57 -6.12 -8.47
CA LYS A 327 -14.26 -5.51 -8.63
C LYS A 327 -14.20 -4.26 -7.71
N TRP A 328 -13.46 -3.20 -8.05
CA TRP A 328 -13.30 -2.03 -7.18
C TRP A 328 -14.64 -1.33 -6.89
N ALA A 329 -15.01 -1.20 -5.62
CA ALA A 329 -16.26 -0.54 -5.24
C ALA A 329 -16.20 0.96 -5.58
N ILE A 330 -15.09 1.60 -5.27
CA ILE A 330 -14.79 2.98 -5.66
C ILE A 330 -13.38 3.01 -6.26
N ALA A 331 -13.23 3.55 -7.46
CA ALA A 331 -11.94 3.81 -8.09
C ALA A 331 -11.68 5.31 -8.08
N ILE A 332 -10.47 5.73 -7.73
CA ILE A 332 -10.07 7.14 -7.79
C ILE A 332 -8.71 7.27 -8.47
N ALA A 333 -8.61 8.06 -9.53
CA ALA A 333 -7.40 8.20 -10.33
C ALA A 333 -7.04 9.68 -10.54
N ASP A 334 -5.76 10.03 -10.42
CA ASP A 334 -5.25 11.40 -10.55
C ASP A 334 -6.04 12.44 -9.74
N PHE A 335 -5.61 12.70 -8.51
CA PHE A 335 -6.36 13.55 -7.59
C PHE A 335 -5.54 14.69 -6.97
N GLY A 336 -6.22 15.78 -6.63
CA GLY A 336 -5.69 16.80 -5.74
C GLY A 336 -5.95 16.40 -4.28
N ASN A 337 -7.06 16.88 -3.71
CA ASN A 337 -7.46 16.55 -2.34
C ASN A 337 -8.65 15.60 -2.32
N ILE A 338 -8.58 14.54 -1.52
CA ILE A 338 -9.69 13.61 -1.28
C ILE A 338 -9.95 13.50 0.23
N ARG A 339 -11.23 13.52 0.60
CA ARG A 339 -11.72 13.09 1.91
C ARG A 339 -12.74 11.96 1.74
N THR A 340 -12.52 10.87 2.44
CA THR A 340 -13.50 9.77 2.55
C THR A 340 -13.85 9.53 4.01
N ASP A 341 -15.13 9.46 4.37
CA ASP A 341 -15.55 9.33 5.77
C ASP A 341 -16.77 8.41 5.91
N ASN A 342 -16.91 7.72 7.05
CA ASN A 342 -18.08 6.90 7.39
C ASN A 342 -18.51 5.89 6.29
N LEU A 343 -17.55 5.29 5.59
CA LEU A 343 -17.85 4.38 4.48
C LEU A 343 -18.01 2.93 4.94
N VAL A 344 -18.90 2.19 4.28
CA VAL A 344 -19.13 0.77 4.55
C VAL A 344 -19.04 -0.05 3.26
N PHE A 345 -18.16 -1.05 3.24
CA PHE A 345 -17.96 -1.94 2.10
C PHE A 345 -18.39 -3.38 2.42
N ASP A 346 -19.19 -3.95 1.52
CA ASP A 346 -19.63 -5.35 1.50
C ASP A 346 -19.55 -5.87 0.06
N THR A 347 -18.33 -6.13 -0.40
CA THR A 347 -17.93 -6.32 -1.80
C THR A 347 -17.07 -7.58 -1.95
N ASP A 348 -17.02 -8.16 -3.14
CA ASP A 348 -16.16 -9.32 -3.43
C ASP A 348 -14.75 -8.92 -3.90
N SER A 349 -14.42 -7.62 -3.87
CA SER A 349 -13.11 -7.08 -4.21
C SER A 349 -12.87 -5.77 -3.44
N ASP A 350 -12.07 -4.85 -3.98
CA ASP A 350 -11.55 -3.72 -3.22
C ASP A 350 -12.65 -2.75 -2.78
N GLY A 351 -12.50 -2.15 -1.60
CA GLY A 351 -13.36 -1.05 -1.16
C GLY A 351 -13.09 0.22 -1.97
N ILE A 352 -11.93 0.84 -1.75
CA ILE A 352 -11.45 1.96 -2.59
C ILE A 352 -10.11 1.59 -3.21
N HIS A 353 -10.02 1.70 -4.52
CA HIS A 353 -8.80 1.55 -5.29
C HIS A 353 -8.34 2.91 -5.81
N VAL A 354 -7.16 3.35 -5.42
CA VAL A 354 -6.60 4.66 -5.74
C VAL A 354 -5.40 4.51 -6.66
N LEU A 355 -5.38 5.30 -7.73
CA LEU A 355 -4.34 5.32 -8.75
C LEU A 355 -3.67 6.70 -8.74
N GLY A 356 -2.37 6.76 -8.46
CA GLY A 356 -1.62 8.02 -8.47
C GLY A 356 -1.60 8.70 -9.86
N PRO A 357 -1.20 9.97 -10.00
CA PRO A 357 -0.66 10.84 -8.95
C PRO A 357 -1.73 11.35 -7.98
N GLY A 358 -1.30 11.82 -6.82
CA GLY A 358 -2.19 12.34 -5.78
C GLY A 358 -1.54 13.41 -4.93
N LYS A 359 -2.29 14.41 -4.46
CA LYS A 359 -1.77 15.36 -3.47
C LYS A 359 -2.05 14.87 -2.05
N THR A 360 -3.27 15.07 -1.55
CA THR A 360 -3.64 14.67 -0.18
C THR A 360 -4.86 13.77 -0.16
N TRP A 361 -4.78 12.68 0.58
CA TRP A 361 -5.93 11.85 0.88
C TRP A 361 -6.06 11.66 2.38
N THR A 362 -7.24 11.98 2.90
CA THR A 362 -7.63 11.69 4.28
C THR A 362 -8.83 10.75 4.28
N SER A 363 -8.77 9.73 5.13
CA SER A 363 -9.87 8.78 5.26
C SER A 363 -10.14 8.40 6.70
N SER A 364 -11.41 8.36 7.08
CA SER A 364 -11.82 8.00 8.44
C SER A 364 -13.08 7.16 8.56
N HIS A 365 -13.22 6.44 9.68
CA HIS A 365 -14.44 5.70 10.06
C HIS A 365 -14.90 4.69 9.01
N VAL A 366 -13.97 4.01 8.35
CA VAL A 366 -14.29 3.07 7.26
C VAL A 366 -14.41 1.64 7.77
N ARG A 367 -15.42 0.93 7.26
CA ARG A 367 -15.81 -0.43 7.67
C ARG A 367 -15.87 -1.37 6.47
N GLY A 368 -14.90 -2.26 6.32
CA GLY A 368 -14.94 -3.35 5.33
C GLY A 368 -15.54 -4.61 5.96
N HIS A 369 -16.85 -4.79 5.94
CA HIS A 369 -17.51 -5.96 6.57
C HIS A 369 -17.21 -7.27 5.83
N ARG A 370 -16.95 -7.15 4.53
CA ARG A 370 -16.50 -8.22 3.63
C ARG A 370 -15.94 -7.49 2.41
N SER A 371 -14.63 -7.24 2.34
CA SER A 371 -13.99 -6.93 1.06
C SER A 371 -13.37 -8.23 0.57
N GLY A 372 -13.71 -8.73 -0.61
CA GLY A 372 -13.14 -9.98 -1.11
C GLY A 372 -11.65 -9.87 -1.47
N ASP A 373 -11.13 -8.64 -1.49
CA ASP A 373 -9.71 -8.30 -1.66
C ASP A 373 -9.35 -7.17 -0.67
N ASP A 374 -8.84 -6.01 -1.11
CA ASP A 374 -8.30 -4.97 -0.21
C ASP A 374 -9.36 -3.92 0.21
N VAL A 375 -9.44 -3.49 1.48
CA VAL A 375 -10.34 -2.35 1.79
C VAL A 375 -9.85 -1.08 1.10
N TYR A 376 -8.53 -0.86 1.11
CA TYR A 376 -7.84 0.18 0.37
C TYR A 376 -6.73 -0.42 -0.49
N GLY A 377 -6.83 -0.27 -1.80
CA GLY A 377 -5.75 -0.54 -2.74
C GLY A 377 -5.11 0.76 -3.21
N LEU A 378 -3.89 1.07 -2.82
CA LEU A 378 -3.14 2.24 -3.30
C LEU A 378 -2.16 1.77 -4.35
N SER A 379 -2.35 2.20 -5.58
CA SER A 379 -1.48 1.87 -6.70
C SER A 379 -0.82 3.12 -7.28
N LEU A 380 0.49 3.27 -7.07
CA LEU A 380 1.25 4.33 -7.74
C LEU A 380 1.46 4.01 -9.23
N ALA A 381 1.41 2.72 -9.56
CA ALA A 381 1.47 2.20 -10.91
C ALA A 381 0.81 0.81 -10.97
N GLU A 382 -0.32 0.73 -11.67
CA GLU A 382 -1.01 -0.55 -11.86
C GLU A 382 -0.57 -1.23 -13.17
N TRP A 383 -0.94 -2.50 -13.33
CA TRP A 383 -0.78 -3.20 -14.61
C TRP A 383 -1.33 -2.34 -15.76
N PRO A 384 -0.66 -2.26 -16.92
CA PRO A 384 -1.04 -1.37 -18.01
C PRO A 384 -2.51 -1.47 -18.47
N THR A 385 -3.15 -2.62 -18.26
CA THR A 385 -4.57 -2.84 -18.59
C THR A 385 -5.54 -2.20 -17.61
N TYR A 386 -5.13 -1.99 -16.35
CA TYR A 386 -5.93 -1.40 -15.28
C TYR A 386 -5.50 0.05 -14.95
N ALA A 387 -4.28 0.44 -15.33
CA ALA A 387 -3.75 1.75 -15.02
C ALA A 387 -4.49 2.86 -15.78
N VAL A 388 -5.38 3.55 -15.06
CA VAL A 388 -6.02 4.79 -15.51
C VAL A 388 -5.04 5.96 -15.40
N SER A 389 -4.28 6.00 -14.31
CA SER A 389 -3.24 7.00 -14.05
C SER A 389 -2.05 6.36 -13.34
N ARG A 390 -0.90 7.07 -13.34
CA ARG A 390 0.32 6.66 -12.62
C ARG A 390 1.04 7.88 -12.09
N GLY A 391 1.59 7.79 -10.88
CA GLY A 391 2.30 8.90 -10.27
C GLY A 391 2.47 8.79 -8.76
N SER A 392 3.31 9.65 -8.21
CA SER A 392 3.51 9.77 -6.76
C SER A 392 2.28 10.32 -6.06
N ILE A 393 2.13 9.97 -4.78
CA ILE A 393 1.13 10.56 -3.87
C ILE A 393 1.87 11.35 -2.79
N GLU A 394 1.55 12.63 -2.58
CA GLU A 394 2.30 13.44 -1.60
C GLU A 394 2.01 13.01 -0.15
N SER A 395 0.73 12.81 0.21
CA SER A 395 0.34 12.46 1.58
C SER A 395 -0.94 11.63 1.64
N VAL A 396 -0.91 10.58 2.45
CA VAL A 396 -2.08 9.76 2.79
C VAL A 396 -2.20 9.61 4.30
N GLU A 397 -3.40 9.79 4.83
CA GLU A 397 -3.73 9.62 6.24
C GLU A 397 -5.02 8.82 6.42
N PHE A 398 -4.93 7.72 7.17
CA PHE A 398 -6.05 6.86 7.51
C PHE A 398 -6.30 6.83 9.02
N ASN A 399 -7.56 6.95 9.44
CA ASN A 399 -7.95 6.98 10.84
C ASN A 399 -9.18 6.10 11.13
N ASP A 400 -9.20 5.36 12.24
CA ASP A 400 -10.35 4.54 12.69
C ASP A 400 -10.92 3.62 11.60
N LEU A 401 -10.14 2.61 11.26
CA LEU A 401 -10.38 1.64 10.21
C LEU A 401 -10.81 0.30 10.81
N TRP A 402 -11.82 -0.37 10.24
CA TRP A 402 -12.22 -1.72 10.71
C TRP A 402 -12.62 -2.68 9.60
N SER A 403 -11.97 -3.84 9.50
CA SER A 403 -12.23 -4.83 8.43
C SER A 403 -12.50 -6.21 9.01
N VAL A 404 -13.36 -6.94 8.31
CA VAL A 404 -13.62 -8.35 8.55
C VAL A 404 -13.38 -9.12 7.25
N ASN A 405 -12.52 -10.13 7.32
CA ASN A 405 -12.24 -11.07 6.22
C ASN A 405 -11.71 -10.47 4.90
N GLY A 406 -11.17 -9.24 4.91
CA GLY A 406 -10.41 -8.69 3.78
C GLY A 406 -9.08 -9.39 3.54
N HIS A 407 -8.54 -9.30 2.31
CA HIS A 407 -7.14 -9.69 2.03
C HIS A 407 -6.21 -8.76 2.78
N SER A 408 -6.39 -7.46 2.62
CA SER A 408 -5.76 -6.47 3.49
C SER A 408 -6.67 -5.30 3.82
N PHE A 409 -6.32 -4.54 4.86
CA PHE A 409 -6.98 -3.27 5.09
C PHE A 409 -6.42 -2.21 4.15
N ILE A 410 -5.10 -2.03 4.17
CA ILE A 410 -4.41 -1.09 3.30
C ILE A 410 -3.34 -1.85 2.55
N ARG A 411 -3.44 -1.86 1.23
CA ARG A 411 -2.39 -2.30 0.35
C ARG A 411 -1.76 -1.12 -0.35
N VAL A 412 -0.44 -1.09 -0.41
CA VAL A 412 0.30 -0.16 -1.24
C VAL A 412 1.08 -0.97 -2.28
N LEU A 413 0.84 -0.65 -3.55
CA LEU A 413 1.49 -1.16 -4.74
C LEU A 413 2.16 0.03 -5.43
N GLY A 414 3.40 -0.15 -5.85
CA GLY A 414 4.13 0.92 -6.53
C GLY A 414 5.17 0.37 -7.50
N ALA A 415 5.67 1.28 -8.32
CA ALA A 415 6.80 1.07 -9.21
C ALA A 415 7.93 2.03 -8.82
N ALA A 416 9.17 1.65 -9.12
CA ALA A 416 10.40 2.32 -8.65
C ALA A 416 10.53 3.82 -8.97
N ASP A 417 9.67 4.37 -9.81
CA ASP A 417 9.70 5.76 -10.23
C ASP A 417 8.75 6.66 -9.43
N TYR A 418 7.93 6.08 -8.54
CA TYR A 418 6.91 6.80 -7.81
C TYR A 418 7.05 6.62 -6.30
N THR A 419 6.61 7.64 -5.57
CA THR A 419 6.79 7.74 -4.13
C THR A 419 5.47 8.03 -3.42
N ILE A 420 5.36 7.58 -2.18
CA ILE A 420 4.42 8.19 -1.22
C ILE A 420 5.23 9.08 -0.29
N GLY A 421 4.98 10.39 -0.30
CA GLY A 421 5.74 11.33 0.53
C GLY A 421 5.53 11.06 2.03
N LYS A 422 4.27 11.06 2.47
CA LYS A 422 3.84 10.76 3.84
C LYS A 422 2.73 9.72 3.86
N PHE A 423 2.89 8.69 4.69
CA PHE A 423 1.92 7.61 4.88
C PHE A 423 1.64 7.45 6.37
N LYS A 424 0.45 7.87 6.80
CA LYS A 424 0.02 7.82 8.20
C LYS A 424 -1.20 6.92 8.37
N VAL A 425 -1.18 6.08 9.40
CA VAL A 425 -2.29 5.19 9.76
C VAL A 425 -2.48 5.20 11.27
N ASP A 426 -3.70 5.47 11.74
CA ASP A 426 -4.04 5.48 13.16
C ASP A 426 -5.35 4.73 13.42
N GLY A 427 -5.31 3.68 14.23
CA GLY A 427 -6.53 3.01 14.68
C GLY A 427 -7.04 2.03 13.63
N VAL A 428 -6.27 0.98 13.31
CA VAL A 428 -6.74 -0.12 12.47
C VAL A 428 -7.21 -1.25 13.36
N LYS A 429 -8.41 -1.74 13.14
CA LYS A 429 -8.96 -2.90 13.83
C LYS A 429 -9.40 -3.93 12.80
N GLY A 430 -9.38 -5.21 13.15
CA GLY A 430 -10.01 -6.18 12.26
C GLY A 430 -10.06 -7.58 12.80
N GLU A 431 -11.00 -8.35 12.27
CA GLU A 431 -11.16 -9.78 12.52
C GLU A 431 -11.03 -10.55 11.22
N TYR A 432 -10.07 -11.46 11.14
CA TYR A 432 -9.77 -12.16 9.89
C TYR A 432 -9.87 -13.67 10.08
N SER A 433 -10.73 -14.27 9.28
CA SER A 433 -10.75 -15.71 9.01
C SER A 433 -10.13 -15.97 7.63
N GLY A 434 -9.26 -16.97 7.53
CA GLY A 434 -8.76 -17.44 6.24
C GLY A 434 -7.66 -16.59 5.57
N GLN A 435 -7.98 -15.99 4.41
CA GLN A 435 -7.07 -15.47 3.35
C GLN A 435 -6.41 -14.12 3.68
N PHE A 436 -5.98 -13.92 4.91
CA PHE A 436 -5.39 -12.66 5.34
C PHE A 436 -3.96 -12.48 4.82
N ARG A 437 -3.73 -11.39 4.08
CA ARG A 437 -2.44 -10.93 3.56
C ARG A 437 -1.79 -9.81 4.40
N GLY A 438 -2.47 -9.27 5.41
CA GLY A 438 -1.91 -8.24 6.29
C GLY A 438 -2.93 -7.14 6.60
N GLY A 439 -2.81 -6.46 7.74
CA GLY A 439 -3.66 -5.31 8.03
C GLY A 439 -3.20 -4.15 7.16
N ILE A 440 -1.90 -3.87 7.21
CA ILE A 440 -1.23 -2.87 6.38
C ILE A 440 -0.12 -3.59 5.61
N TYR A 441 -0.17 -3.50 4.29
CA TYR A 441 0.63 -4.29 3.37
C TYR A 441 1.25 -3.39 2.31
N VAL A 442 2.47 -2.92 2.55
CA VAL A 442 3.27 -2.25 1.52
C VAL A 442 4.03 -3.33 0.77
N TRP A 443 3.74 -3.47 -0.52
CA TRP A 443 4.27 -4.54 -1.36
C TRP A 443 4.93 -4.02 -2.61
N ASP A 444 6.03 -4.67 -2.97
CA ASP A 444 6.73 -4.44 -4.22
C ASP A 444 6.24 -5.46 -5.25
N ASN A 445 5.62 -4.99 -6.35
CA ASN A 445 4.98 -5.89 -7.30
C ASN A 445 6.02 -6.59 -8.20
N LEU A 446 6.54 -7.73 -7.73
CA LEU A 446 7.56 -8.53 -8.43
C LEU A 446 7.09 -9.18 -9.74
N ALA A 447 5.78 -9.21 -10.02
CA ALA A 447 5.22 -10.07 -11.07
C ALA A 447 5.03 -9.38 -12.44
N VAL A 448 5.18 -8.06 -12.53
CA VAL A 448 5.07 -7.36 -13.82
C VAL A 448 6.44 -7.34 -14.49
N GLY A 449 6.76 -8.42 -15.20
CA GLY A 449 8.10 -8.83 -15.70
C GLY A 449 8.93 -7.87 -16.58
N SER A 450 9.04 -6.60 -16.23
CA SER A 450 9.97 -5.61 -16.81
C SER A 450 10.02 -4.28 -16.03
N TRP A 451 9.19 -4.07 -15.00
CA TRP A 451 9.21 -2.80 -14.27
C TRP A 451 10.30 -2.81 -13.20
N PRO A 452 11.09 -1.72 -13.06
CA PRO A 452 12.00 -1.61 -11.94
C PRO A 452 11.18 -1.67 -10.64
N ASN A 453 11.53 -2.64 -9.81
CA ASN A 453 10.85 -2.99 -8.58
C ASN A 453 11.10 -1.93 -7.49
N GLY A 454 10.06 -1.53 -6.77
CA GLY A 454 10.17 -0.75 -5.55
C GLY A 454 9.04 0.26 -5.36
N THR A 455 8.35 0.22 -4.22
CA THR A 455 7.64 1.42 -3.73
C THR A 455 8.58 2.19 -2.80
N ASP A 456 8.76 3.48 -3.04
CA ASP A 456 9.45 4.35 -2.10
C ASP A 456 8.43 5.09 -1.23
N ILE A 457 8.65 5.11 0.09
CA ILE A 457 7.80 5.84 1.02
C ILE A 457 8.68 6.70 1.92
N GLY A 458 8.50 8.02 1.89
CA GLY A 458 9.32 8.97 2.63
C GLY A 458 9.14 8.87 4.14
N ILE A 459 7.91 8.97 4.64
CA ILE A 459 7.59 8.87 6.06
C ILE A 459 6.45 7.87 6.24
N ILE A 460 6.64 6.89 7.12
CA ILE A 460 5.64 5.91 7.56
C ILE A 460 5.39 6.12 9.05
N ASP A 461 4.14 6.37 9.43
CA ASP A 461 3.70 6.49 10.82
C ASP A 461 2.44 5.64 11.03
N ILE A 462 2.57 4.49 11.69
CA ILE A 462 1.48 3.53 11.90
C ILE A 462 1.30 3.35 13.40
N GLN A 463 0.08 3.59 13.89
CA GLN A 463 -0.23 3.46 15.30
C GLN A 463 -1.60 2.83 15.56
N ASN A 464 -1.76 2.27 16.76
CA ASN A 464 -3.03 1.71 17.26
C ASN A 464 -3.62 0.63 16.33
N VAL A 465 -2.82 -0.35 15.93
CA VAL A 465 -3.27 -1.49 15.11
C VAL A 465 -3.67 -2.64 16.03
N ASP A 466 -4.87 -3.19 15.89
CA ASP A 466 -5.38 -4.34 16.65
C ASP A 466 -6.06 -5.36 15.73
N VAL A 467 -5.32 -6.40 15.37
CA VAL A 467 -5.76 -7.43 14.43
C VAL A 467 -6.01 -8.74 15.17
N VAL A 468 -7.16 -9.36 14.92
CA VAL A 468 -7.54 -10.65 15.51
C VAL A 468 -7.73 -11.70 14.42
N MET A 469 -6.95 -12.77 14.45
CA MET A 469 -7.15 -13.96 13.60
C MET A 469 -8.19 -14.88 14.24
N THR A 470 -9.30 -15.16 13.56
CA THR A 470 -10.42 -15.92 14.15
C THR A 470 -10.39 -17.41 13.82
N ASP A 471 -10.06 -17.82 12.59
CA ASP A 471 -10.20 -19.22 12.15
C ASP A 471 -9.06 -19.73 11.22
N ALA A 472 -9.05 -21.04 10.94
CA ALA A 472 -8.16 -21.62 9.93
C ALA A 472 -8.76 -21.38 8.53
N PRO A 473 -7.97 -21.01 7.51
CA PRO A 473 -8.45 -21.09 6.14
C PRO A 473 -8.91 -22.53 5.87
N THR A 474 -10.18 -22.70 5.55
CA THR A 474 -10.76 -24.01 5.22
C THR A 474 -10.42 -24.45 3.78
N ALA A 475 -9.82 -23.58 2.97
CA ALA A 475 -9.41 -23.87 1.60
C ALA A 475 -8.01 -23.31 1.28
N PRO A 476 -7.14 -24.09 0.60
CA PRO A 476 -5.91 -23.57 0.01
C PRO A 476 -6.26 -22.58 -1.11
N PHE A 477 -5.71 -21.37 -1.03
CA PHE A 477 -5.88 -20.36 -2.07
C PHE A 477 -5.04 -20.73 -3.31
N PRO A 478 -5.55 -20.55 -4.55
CA PRO A 478 -4.86 -20.94 -5.78
C PRO A 478 -3.67 -20.04 -6.17
N PHE A 479 -3.46 -18.90 -5.50
CA PHE A 479 -2.22 -18.14 -5.66
C PHE A 479 -1.12 -18.81 -4.85
N ASN A 480 -0.39 -19.69 -5.53
CA ASN A 480 0.65 -20.57 -5.03
C ASN A 480 1.66 -19.85 -4.11
N GLY A 481 1.61 -20.12 -2.80
CA GLY A 481 2.75 -19.97 -1.89
C GLY A 481 2.79 -18.72 -1.00
N GLU A 482 1.89 -17.75 -1.17
CA GLU A 482 1.78 -16.60 -0.25
C GLU A 482 1.09 -17.05 1.04
N GLY A 483 1.88 -17.55 1.99
CA GLY A 483 1.36 -17.91 3.31
C GLY A 483 0.90 -16.68 4.10
N GLN A 484 0.23 -16.91 5.23
CA GLN A 484 -0.23 -15.83 6.10
C GLN A 484 0.88 -14.80 6.38
N HIS A 485 0.50 -13.54 6.43
CA HIS A 485 1.39 -12.42 6.67
C HIS A 485 1.07 -11.77 8.03
N PRO A 486 2.03 -11.07 8.64
CA PRO A 486 1.77 -10.32 9.87
C PRO A 486 0.83 -9.14 9.63
N PRO A 487 0.20 -8.59 10.70
CA PRO A 487 -0.61 -7.38 10.67
C PRO A 487 0.03 -6.19 9.92
N VAL A 488 1.35 -6.03 10.00
CA VAL A 488 2.06 -4.98 9.25
C VAL A 488 3.20 -5.61 8.45
N VAL A 489 3.17 -5.42 7.13
CA VAL A 489 4.27 -5.81 6.22
C VAL A 489 4.74 -4.57 5.47
N LEU A 490 6.04 -4.32 5.53
CA LEU A 490 6.68 -3.20 4.89
C LEU A 490 7.76 -3.71 3.92
N SER A 491 7.39 -3.84 2.65
CA SER A 491 8.27 -4.23 1.54
C SER A 491 8.35 -3.09 0.53
N GLY A 492 9.35 -2.22 0.67
CA GLY A 492 9.63 -1.12 -0.25
C GLY A 492 11.11 -1.07 -0.63
N ARG A 493 11.44 -0.30 -1.67
CA ARG A 493 12.84 -0.09 -2.09
C ARG A 493 13.54 0.90 -1.16
N GLU A 494 12.94 2.07 -0.95
CA GLU A 494 13.43 3.03 0.04
C GLU A 494 12.29 3.41 1.00
N LEU A 495 12.44 3.06 2.27
CA LEU A 495 11.55 3.52 3.33
C LEU A 495 12.33 4.54 4.17
N GLY A 496 11.90 5.80 4.19
CA GLY A 496 12.60 6.82 4.96
C GLY A 496 12.47 6.59 6.47
N MET A 497 11.63 7.37 7.14
CA MET A 497 11.41 7.22 8.58
C MET A 497 10.18 6.34 8.84
N VAL A 498 10.33 5.27 9.62
CA VAL A 498 9.26 4.37 10.03
C VAL A 498 9.00 4.52 11.54
N ARG A 499 7.76 4.76 11.92
CA ARG A 499 7.30 4.76 13.32
C ARG A 499 6.12 3.82 13.44
N LEU A 500 6.22 2.85 14.34
CA LEU A 500 5.20 1.84 14.63
C LEU A 500 4.92 1.90 16.14
N SER A 501 3.67 2.10 16.54
CA SER A 501 3.33 2.09 17.98
C SER A 501 2.00 1.41 18.25
N LYS A 502 1.87 0.74 19.40
CA LYS A 502 0.64 0.08 19.85
C LYS A 502 0.11 -0.91 18.81
N ILE A 503 0.98 -1.79 18.33
CA ILE A 503 0.62 -2.84 17.39
C ILE A 503 0.28 -4.10 18.17
N LYS A 504 -0.96 -4.55 18.04
CA LYS A 504 -1.52 -5.70 18.71
C LYS A 504 -1.99 -6.71 17.67
N GLY A 505 -1.59 -7.97 17.87
CA GLY A 505 -2.02 -9.08 17.05
C GLY A 505 -2.42 -10.24 17.93
N ARG A 506 -3.64 -10.73 17.77
CA ARG A 506 -4.16 -11.86 18.54
C ARG A 506 -4.56 -12.95 17.58
N SER A 507 -4.44 -14.20 18.03
CA SER A 507 -4.99 -15.34 17.32
C SER A 507 -5.89 -16.11 18.26
N LYS A 508 -7.13 -16.39 17.85
CA LYS A 508 -8.07 -17.27 18.58
C LYS A 508 -7.61 -18.74 18.54
N THR A 509 -6.65 -19.09 17.67
CA THR A 509 -6.07 -20.44 17.57
C THR A 509 -4.55 -20.41 17.70
N ALA A 510 -3.96 -21.34 18.45
CA ALA A 510 -2.59 -21.22 18.98
C ALA A 510 -1.43 -21.16 17.96
N ASN A 511 -1.65 -21.21 16.64
CA ASN A 511 -0.58 -21.47 15.66
C ASN A 511 -0.68 -20.68 14.34
N LYS A 512 -1.13 -19.42 14.34
CA LYS A 512 -1.42 -18.71 13.07
C LYS A 512 -0.85 -17.32 12.88
N LEU A 513 -0.56 -16.61 13.96
CA LEU A 513 0.05 -15.29 13.81
C LEU A 513 1.53 -15.47 13.44
N ARG A 514 1.95 -14.95 12.28
CA ARG A 514 3.34 -15.03 11.77
C ARG A 514 4.12 -13.75 12.07
N GLY A 515 4.05 -13.31 13.32
CA GLY A 515 4.61 -12.03 13.77
C GLY A 515 3.61 -10.87 13.74
N LEU A 516 4.06 -9.70 14.18
CA LEU A 516 3.31 -8.44 14.16
C LEU A 516 3.77 -7.52 13.04
N VAL A 517 5.09 -7.47 12.82
CA VAL A 517 5.73 -6.59 11.85
C VAL A 517 6.74 -7.39 11.05
N GLN A 518 6.69 -7.28 9.72
CA GLN A 518 7.74 -7.77 8.84
C GLN A 518 8.28 -6.63 7.99
N PHE A 519 9.59 -6.44 8.06
CA PHE A 519 10.37 -5.69 7.09
C PHE A 519 10.95 -6.68 6.09
N GLY A 520 10.80 -6.40 4.81
CA GLY A 520 11.56 -7.15 3.83
C GLY A 520 11.00 -7.22 2.44
N THR A 521 11.91 -7.38 1.48
CA THR A 521 11.59 -7.55 0.06
C THR A 521 11.32 -9.02 -0.27
N GLY A 522 10.27 -9.29 -1.02
CA GLY A 522 9.79 -10.65 -1.33
C GLY A 522 10.63 -11.46 -2.32
N ASN A 523 11.97 -11.35 -2.30
CA ASN A 523 12.98 -11.97 -3.21
C ASN A 523 13.63 -11.03 -4.25
N SER A 524 13.48 -9.70 -4.16
CA SER A 524 14.17 -8.80 -5.08
C SER A 524 15.62 -8.50 -4.64
N ASP A 525 16.49 -8.29 -5.62
CA ASP A 525 17.85 -7.79 -5.44
C ASP A 525 17.90 -6.36 -4.84
N THR A 526 16.76 -5.71 -4.64
CA THR A 526 16.65 -4.34 -4.11
C THR A 526 16.95 -4.29 -2.61
N THR A 527 17.93 -3.47 -2.24
CA THR A 527 18.24 -3.16 -0.85
C THR A 527 17.19 -2.20 -0.31
N GLN A 528 16.38 -2.67 0.63
CA GLN A 528 15.48 -1.84 1.41
C GLN A 528 16.29 -1.03 2.43
N VAL A 529 16.37 0.29 2.24
CA VAL A 529 16.98 1.18 3.23
C VAL A 529 15.90 1.64 4.19
N ILE A 530 16.12 1.47 5.50
CA ILE A 530 15.25 2.00 6.56
C ILE A 530 16.06 2.93 7.45
N GLN A 531 15.77 4.23 7.44
CA GLN A 531 16.57 5.21 8.18
C GLN A 531 16.40 5.06 9.70
N GLN A 532 15.18 4.79 10.15
CA GLN A 532 14.83 4.57 11.56
C GLN A 532 13.49 3.85 11.64
N ALA A 533 13.38 2.81 12.47
CA ALA A 533 12.14 2.08 12.75
C ALA A 533 11.92 2.01 14.26
N ILE A 534 11.03 2.85 14.79
CA ILE A 534 10.68 2.83 16.23
C ILE A 534 9.48 1.91 16.43
N LEU A 535 9.59 0.91 17.29
CA LEU A 535 8.47 0.04 17.66
C LEU A 535 8.15 0.15 19.15
N GLU A 536 6.95 0.58 19.49
CA GLU A 536 6.50 0.72 20.87
C GLU A 536 5.25 -0.12 21.14
N GLN A 537 5.16 -0.76 22.30
CA GLN A 537 3.93 -1.43 22.79
C GLN A 537 3.39 -2.49 21.82
N LEU A 538 4.22 -3.47 21.49
CA LEU A 538 3.84 -4.61 20.68
C LEU A 538 3.16 -5.66 21.58
N ASP A 539 1.94 -6.10 21.27
CA ASP A 539 1.23 -7.11 22.07
C ASP A 539 0.77 -8.28 21.18
N ALA A 540 1.57 -9.35 21.18
CA ALA A 540 1.27 -10.55 20.43
C ALA A 540 0.69 -11.63 21.32
N GLY A 541 -0.48 -12.16 20.94
CA GLY A 541 -0.92 -13.48 21.40
C GLY A 541 -0.03 -14.61 20.84
N PRO A 542 -0.43 -15.88 20.96
CA PRO A 542 0.39 -17.01 20.51
C PRO A 542 0.85 -16.87 19.05
N ILE A 543 2.16 -16.94 18.83
CA ILE A 543 2.81 -16.75 17.52
C ILE A 543 3.28 -18.11 17.00
N ALA A 544 2.94 -18.40 15.74
CA ALA A 544 3.41 -19.59 15.06
C ALA A 544 4.93 -19.53 14.83
N ALA A 545 5.64 -20.60 15.18
CA ALA A 545 7.02 -20.80 14.75
C ALA A 545 7.13 -20.82 13.21
N PRO A 546 8.26 -20.40 12.60
CA PRO A 546 9.49 -19.88 13.21
C PRO A 546 9.57 -18.33 13.22
N PHE A 547 8.44 -17.62 13.35
CA PHE A 547 8.37 -16.17 13.16
C PHE A 547 8.66 -15.40 14.45
N GLY A 548 9.32 -14.25 14.30
CA GLY A 548 9.47 -13.26 15.37
C GLY A 548 8.30 -12.28 15.38
N VAL A 549 8.06 -11.60 16.51
CA VAL A 549 7.15 -10.43 16.56
C VAL A 549 7.56 -9.40 15.51
N VAL A 550 8.86 -9.13 15.42
CA VAL A 550 9.48 -8.33 14.37
C VAL A 550 10.35 -9.25 13.54
N SER A 551 10.11 -9.29 12.24
CA SER A 551 10.86 -10.08 11.29
C SER A 551 11.55 -9.17 10.28
N VAL A 552 12.83 -9.40 10.01
CA VAL A 552 13.60 -8.71 8.96
C VAL A 552 14.03 -9.74 7.92
N ARG A 553 13.60 -9.55 6.66
CA ARG A 553 13.75 -10.51 5.56
C ARG A 553 14.25 -9.87 4.27
N GLY A 554 15.02 -10.56 3.46
CA GLY A 554 15.59 -10.03 2.21
C GLY A 554 16.79 -9.10 2.44
N ARG A 555 17.11 -8.30 1.42
CA ARG A 555 18.18 -7.29 1.48
C ARG A 555 17.69 -6.04 2.19
N ASN A 556 17.92 -5.94 3.50
CA ASN A 556 17.64 -4.70 4.24
C ASN A 556 18.95 -4.04 4.67
N ASP A 557 18.99 -2.71 4.67
CA ASP A 557 19.95 -1.90 5.45
C ASP A 557 19.13 -1.03 6.41
N ILE A 558 18.89 -1.57 7.60
CA ILE A 558 18.18 -0.86 8.66
C ILE A 558 19.21 -0.13 9.51
N ARG A 559 19.19 1.20 9.50
CA ARG A 559 20.17 2.00 10.24
C ARG A 559 19.92 1.97 11.75
N MET A 560 18.67 2.02 12.19
CA MET A 560 18.31 2.00 13.61
C MET A 560 16.93 1.36 13.81
N LEU A 561 16.86 0.37 14.70
CA LEU A 561 15.65 -0.37 15.05
C LEU A 561 15.46 -0.40 16.58
N PRO A 562 15.04 0.71 17.22
CA PRO A 562 14.64 0.69 18.62
C PRO A 562 13.27 0.01 18.79
N ILE A 563 13.22 -0.94 19.70
CA ILE A 563 12.03 -1.67 20.12
C ILE A 563 11.88 -1.46 21.62
N ASP A 564 10.73 -0.95 22.04
CA ASP A 564 10.45 -0.61 23.44
C ASP A 564 9.10 -1.20 23.87
N GLN A 565 9.05 -1.77 25.08
CA GLN A 565 7.85 -2.36 25.66
C GLN A 565 7.18 -3.44 24.79
N ALA A 566 7.95 -4.31 24.15
CA ALA A 566 7.39 -5.40 23.37
C ALA A 566 6.99 -6.59 24.26
N ARG A 567 5.77 -7.10 24.06
CA ARG A 567 5.17 -8.21 24.79
C ARG A 567 4.86 -9.40 23.88
N VAL A 568 5.27 -10.59 24.32
CA VAL A 568 4.91 -11.87 23.68
C VAL A 568 4.29 -12.81 24.69
N ASP A 569 3.04 -13.18 24.45
CA ASP A 569 2.33 -14.22 25.19
C ASP A 569 2.24 -15.47 24.30
N SER A 570 3.29 -16.29 24.27
CA SER A 570 3.32 -17.52 23.48
C SER A 570 3.72 -18.73 24.32
N PRO A 571 2.89 -19.78 24.40
CA PRO A 571 3.25 -21.03 25.08
C PRO A 571 4.26 -21.87 24.28
N ASP A 572 4.51 -21.55 23.01
CA ASP A 572 5.36 -22.35 22.13
C ASP A 572 6.85 -22.00 22.28
N ALA A 573 7.68 -23.04 22.34
CA ALA A 573 9.11 -22.98 22.69
C ALA A 573 10.02 -22.29 21.66
N THR A 574 9.46 -21.73 20.58
CA THR A 574 10.19 -21.30 19.37
C THR A 574 9.82 -19.89 18.93
N SER A 575 8.88 -19.22 19.59
CA SER A 575 8.55 -17.83 19.28
C SER A 575 9.71 -16.90 19.69
N GLN A 576 9.94 -15.88 18.87
CA GLN A 576 11.04 -14.92 19.05
C GLN A 576 10.48 -13.51 19.08
N LEU A 577 11.17 -12.58 19.74
CA LEU A 577 10.77 -11.18 19.68
C LEU A 577 11.26 -10.55 18.38
N VAL A 578 12.53 -10.74 18.04
CA VAL A 578 13.13 -10.24 16.80
C VAL A 578 13.81 -11.40 16.08
N LYS A 579 13.54 -11.54 14.78
CA LYS A 579 14.24 -12.48 13.93
C LYS A 579 14.76 -11.81 12.66
N VAL A 580 16.07 -11.91 12.44
CA VAL A 580 16.74 -11.48 11.20
C VAL A 580 17.05 -12.75 10.41
N PHE A 581 16.35 -12.99 9.31
CA PHE A 581 16.30 -14.30 8.65
C PHE A 581 17.42 -14.55 7.63
N ASP A 582 17.92 -13.51 6.97
CA ASP A 582 18.59 -13.66 5.67
C ASP A 582 20.05 -13.23 5.71
N ALA A 583 20.88 -13.95 4.96
CA ALA A 583 22.30 -13.60 4.78
C ALA A 583 22.57 -12.22 4.16
N THR A 584 21.52 -11.60 3.63
CA THR A 584 21.60 -10.33 2.93
C THR A 584 21.01 -9.17 3.73
N SER A 585 20.41 -9.45 4.90
CA SER A 585 19.94 -8.43 5.83
C SER A 585 21.08 -7.83 6.65
N ARG A 586 21.09 -6.51 6.73
CA ARG A 586 22.00 -5.69 7.53
C ARG A 586 21.20 -4.79 8.46
N VAL A 587 21.49 -4.86 9.75
CA VAL A 587 20.92 -3.98 10.78
C VAL A 587 22.06 -3.29 11.51
N ARG A 588 22.25 -1.98 11.33
CA ARG A 588 23.40 -1.28 11.92
C ARG A 588 23.25 -1.13 13.42
N VAL A 589 22.07 -0.74 13.89
CA VAL A 589 21.77 -0.63 15.32
C VAL A 589 20.42 -1.27 15.59
N LEU A 590 20.43 -2.36 16.35
CA LEU A 590 19.24 -2.99 16.92
C LEU A 590 19.22 -2.68 18.42
N GLU A 591 18.26 -1.89 18.89
CA GLU A 591 18.09 -1.61 20.31
C GLU A 591 16.78 -2.21 20.79
N VAL A 592 16.81 -3.06 21.81
CA VAL A 592 15.62 -3.66 22.43
C VAL A 592 15.63 -3.28 23.90
N SER A 593 14.60 -2.56 24.33
CA SER A 593 14.46 -2.04 25.69
C SER A 593 13.14 -2.48 26.32
N ARG A 594 13.20 -2.82 27.61
CA ARG A 594 12.04 -3.21 28.43
C ARG A 594 11.12 -4.27 27.79
N PRO A 595 11.64 -5.34 27.15
CA PRO A 595 10.78 -6.39 26.62
C PRO A 595 10.17 -7.20 27.78
N SER A 596 8.94 -7.68 27.62
CA SER A 596 8.27 -8.58 28.55
C SER A 596 7.81 -9.83 27.81
N VAL A 597 8.25 -11.01 28.23
CA VAL A 597 7.86 -12.24 27.56
C VAL A 597 7.34 -13.23 28.58
N VAL A 598 6.08 -13.61 28.41
CA VAL A 598 5.39 -14.53 29.32
C VAL A 598 5.17 -15.86 28.59
N GLY A 599 5.81 -16.91 29.10
CA GLY A 599 5.46 -18.29 28.74
C GLY A 599 6.32 -19.00 27.67
N LEU A 600 7.43 -18.45 27.18
CA LEU A 600 8.27 -19.20 26.25
C LEU A 600 8.84 -20.46 26.91
N ALA A 601 8.61 -21.61 26.29
CA ALA A 601 9.25 -22.86 26.66
C ALA A 601 10.75 -22.89 26.28
N ASN A 602 11.45 -23.90 26.82
CA ASN A 602 12.91 -23.99 27.06
C ASN A 602 13.91 -23.80 25.88
N SER A 603 13.54 -23.34 24.69
CA SER A 603 14.45 -23.27 23.53
C SER A 603 14.49 -21.96 22.74
N GLY A 604 13.58 -21.01 23.00
CA GLY A 604 13.51 -19.75 22.26
C GLY A 604 14.56 -18.70 22.70
N ALA A 605 14.86 -17.76 21.80
CA ALA A 605 15.66 -16.56 22.06
C ALA A 605 14.80 -15.31 21.86
N PHE A 606 15.07 -14.21 22.58
CA PHE A 606 14.39 -12.93 22.28
C PHE A 606 14.84 -12.40 20.92
N VAL A 607 16.15 -12.34 20.70
CA VAL A 607 16.72 -11.92 19.41
C VAL A 607 17.43 -13.11 18.77
N GLU A 608 17.00 -13.46 17.57
CA GLU A 608 17.68 -14.41 16.70
C GLU A 608 18.28 -13.70 15.49
N VAL A 609 19.58 -13.89 15.28
CA VAL A 609 20.28 -13.46 14.08
C VAL A 609 20.67 -14.71 13.30
N ALA A 610 19.97 -14.98 12.20
CA ALA A 610 20.16 -16.18 11.39
C ALA A 610 21.42 -16.10 10.53
N THR A 611 21.97 -17.27 10.19
CA THR A 611 23.21 -17.45 9.41
C THR A 611 23.33 -16.48 8.22
N GLY A 612 24.45 -15.75 8.17
CA GLY A 612 24.78 -14.80 7.11
C GLY A 612 24.36 -13.36 7.39
N ALA A 613 23.41 -13.12 8.30
CA ALA A 613 22.94 -11.76 8.58
C ALA A 613 24.03 -10.91 9.26
N THR A 614 23.99 -9.59 9.04
CA THR A 614 24.91 -8.64 9.68
C THR A 614 24.16 -7.74 10.65
N VAL A 615 24.63 -7.66 11.90
CA VAL A 615 24.14 -6.70 12.90
C VAL A 615 25.31 -5.95 13.52
N ASN A 616 25.61 -4.72 13.11
CA ASN A 616 26.82 -4.03 13.59
C ASN A 616 26.77 -3.84 15.12
N ARG A 617 25.67 -3.31 15.65
CA ARG A 617 25.47 -3.12 17.08
C ARG A 617 24.12 -3.66 17.53
N LEU A 618 24.14 -4.61 18.46
CA LEU A 618 22.96 -5.11 19.18
C LEU A 618 22.98 -4.55 20.60
N SER A 619 21.96 -3.81 21.04
CA SER A 619 21.79 -3.33 22.41
C SER A 619 20.52 -3.90 23.00
N LEU A 620 20.62 -4.48 24.19
CA LEU A 620 19.55 -5.11 24.94
C LEU A 620 19.53 -4.46 26.33
N ARG A 621 18.45 -3.79 26.72
CA ARG A 621 18.37 -2.98 27.95
C ARG A 621 17.13 -3.29 28.78
N ASP A 622 17.27 -3.23 30.11
CA ASP A 622 16.18 -3.29 31.08
C ASP A 622 15.25 -4.51 30.89
N ILE A 623 15.84 -5.68 30.66
CA ILE A 623 15.09 -6.92 30.43
C ILE A 623 14.67 -7.51 31.77
N THR A 624 13.39 -7.39 32.11
CA THR A 624 12.83 -7.89 33.38
C THR A 624 11.88 -9.07 33.16
N ASP A 625 11.73 -9.92 34.19
CA ASP A 625 10.68 -10.95 34.27
C ASP A 625 10.72 -12.02 33.16
N PHE A 626 11.89 -12.38 32.65
CA PHE A 626 12.01 -13.42 31.63
C PHE A 626 12.13 -14.83 32.25
N ASN A 627 11.30 -15.75 31.75
CA ASN A 627 11.33 -17.19 32.06
C ASN A 627 11.98 -18.02 30.92
N THR A 628 12.62 -17.35 29.96
CA THR A 628 13.12 -17.96 28.73
C THR A 628 14.53 -18.55 28.92
N TYR A 629 14.93 -19.47 28.04
CA TYR A 629 16.26 -20.07 28.10
C TYR A 629 17.35 -19.15 27.52
N ARG A 630 17.02 -18.23 26.57
CA ARG A 630 17.98 -17.29 25.98
C ARG A 630 17.47 -15.88 25.76
N VAL A 631 18.36 -14.91 25.93
CA VAL A 631 18.12 -13.50 25.54
C VAL A 631 18.50 -13.30 24.07
N ALA A 632 19.70 -13.70 23.64
CA ALA A 632 20.10 -13.62 22.24
C ALA A 632 20.75 -14.91 21.74
N ASP A 633 20.42 -15.30 20.51
CA ASP A 633 21.05 -16.40 19.78
C ASP A 633 21.56 -15.91 18.42
N ILE A 634 22.87 -15.87 18.28
CA ILE A 634 23.58 -15.38 17.10
C ILE A 634 24.20 -16.60 16.41
N TYR A 635 23.66 -16.99 15.25
CA TYR A 635 24.05 -18.22 14.55
C TYR A 635 25.39 -18.10 13.81
N ALA A 636 25.95 -19.24 13.39
CA ALA A 636 27.22 -19.27 12.66
C ALA A 636 27.14 -18.54 11.32
N GLY A 637 28.24 -17.93 10.88
CA GLY A 637 28.30 -17.16 9.64
C GLY A 637 27.60 -15.79 9.68
N THR A 638 27.15 -15.33 10.84
CA THR A 638 26.64 -13.96 11.05
C THR A 638 27.77 -12.99 11.38
N HIS A 639 27.61 -11.71 11.09
CA HIS A 639 28.58 -10.70 11.50
C HIS A 639 27.96 -9.79 12.57
N VAL A 640 28.52 -9.77 13.78
CA VAL A 640 28.06 -8.89 14.87
C VAL A 640 29.24 -8.21 15.53
N ASP A 641 29.40 -6.88 15.34
CA ASP A 641 30.58 -6.16 15.88
C ASP A 641 30.49 -6.06 17.40
N GLU A 642 29.36 -5.55 17.91
CA GLU A 642 29.16 -5.26 19.32
C GLU A 642 27.79 -5.70 19.84
N VAL A 643 27.77 -6.33 21.01
CA VAL A 643 26.55 -6.67 21.76
C VAL A 643 26.59 -5.99 23.12
N PHE A 644 25.62 -5.14 23.44
CA PHE A 644 25.44 -4.52 24.75
C PHE A 644 24.27 -5.17 25.45
N VAL A 645 24.47 -5.62 26.68
CA VAL A 645 23.44 -6.21 27.53
C VAL A 645 23.44 -5.47 28.86
N ASP A 646 22.39 -4.71 29.13
CA ASP A 646 22.27 -3.83 30.30
C ASP A 646 20.98 -4.11 31.08
N GLY A 647 21.04 -4.14 32.41
CA GLY A 647 19.86 -4.20 33.27
C GLY A 647 19.00 -5.46 33.12
N VAL A 648 19.62 -6.65 33.03
CA VAL A 648 18.90 -7.92 32.84
C VAL A 648 18.60 -8.59 34.17
N ALA A 649 17.32 -8.86 34.46
CA ALA A 649 16.83 -9.55 35.64
C ALA A 649 16.09 -10.85 35.26
N SER A 650 16.73 -12.01 35.48
CA SER A 650 16.15 -13.33 35.17
C SER A 650 15.45 -13.96 36.37
N LYS A 651 14.34 -14.68 36.13
CA LYS A 651 13.75 -15.59 37.13
C LYS A 651 14.21 -17.04 36.96
N THR A 652 14.77 -17.40 35.79
CA THR A 652 15.11 -18.79 35.44
C THR A 652 16.55 -18.98 34.97
N ALA A 653 17.00 -20.22 35.09
CA ALA A 653 18.32 -20.73 34.75
C ALA A 653 18.54 -20.92 33.23
N GLY A 654 18.87 -19.85 32.50
CA GLY A 654 19.14 -19.88 31.05
C GLY A 654 20.48 -19.26 30.61
N GLU A 655 20.94 -19.57 29.39
CA GLU A 655 22.09 -18.92 28.74
C GLU A 655 21.66 -17.54 28.23
N ILE A 656 22.29 -16.43 28.62
CA ILE A 656 21.80 -15.09 28.23
C ILE A 656 22.13 -14.79 26.77
N VAL A 657 23.39 -14.92 26.38
CA VAL A 657 23.84 -14.69 25.01
C VAL A 657 24.57 -15.92 24.49
N ARG A 658 24.09 -16.45 23.37
CA ARG A 658 24.77 -17.50 22.61
C ARG A 658 25.33 -16.90 21.32
N ILE A 659 26.63 -17.06 21.09
CA ILE A 659 27.34 -16.55 19.92
C ILE A 659 28.01 -17.70 19.19
N ALA A 660 27.60 -17.91 17.94
CA ALA A 660 28.17 -18.92 17.05
C ALA A 660 28.94 -18.33 15.87
N THR A 661 29.08 -17.00 15.77
CA THR A 661 29.87 -16.37 14.69
C THR A 661 31.36 -16.67 14.82
N THR A 662 32.05 -16.80 13.69
CA THR A 662 33.52 -16.87 13.57
C THR A 662 34.18 -15.49 13.57
N ASP A 663 33.41 -14.43 13.37
CA ASP A 663 33.91 -13.07 13.32
C ASP A 663 34.17 -12.53 14.74
N PRO A 664 35.11 -11.60 14.90
CA PRO A 664 35.31 -10.91 16.17
C PRO A 664 34.03 -10.23 16.63
N CYS A 665 33.60 -10.53 17.86
CA CYS A 665 32.44 -9.92 18.49
C CYS A 665 32.81 -9.44 19.90
N VAL A 666 32.43 -8.20 20.24
CA VAL A 666 32.62 -7.63 21.58
C VAL A 666 31.30 -7.63 22.33
N VAL A 667 31.23 -8.30 23.47
CA VAL A 667 30.05 -8.34 24.34
C VAL A 667 30.29 -7.46 25.57
N HIS A 668 29.54 -6.38 25.66
CA HIS A 668 29.44 -5.52 26.83
C HIS A 668 28.29 -5.98 27.73
N THR A 669 28.55 -6.20 29.00
CA THR A 669 27.54 -6.51 30.01
C THR A 669 27.55 -5.48 31.13
N ARG A 670 26.37 -5.05 31.59
CA ARG A 670 26.20 -4.08 32.67
C ARG A 670 24.99 -4.43 33.52
N ASP A 671 25.14 -4.24 34.84
CA ASP A 671 24.06 -4.29 35.84
C ASP A 671 23.16 -5.55 35.72
N MET A 672 23.79 -6.73 35.54
CA MET A 672 23.13 -8.02 35.39
C MET A 672 22.72 -8.60 36.75
N ASN A 673 21.42 -8.84 36.98
CA ASN A 673 20.90 -9.48 38.19
C ASN A 673 20.38 -10.90 37.90
N LEU A 674 21.21 -11.90 38.16
CA LEU A 674 20.98 -13.29 37.70
C LEU A 674 20.98 -14.28 38.88
N PRO A 675 19.88 -14.38 39.65
CA PRO A 675 19.80 -15.34 40.74
C PRO A 675 19.78 -16.78 40.19
N ASN A 676 20.75 -17.61 40.60
CA ASN A 676 20.76 -19.07 40.45
C ASN A 676 20.79 -19.65 39.02
N ILE A 677 21.65 -19.15 38.13
CA ILE A 677 21.87 -19.79 36.82
C ILE A 677 23.00 -20.85 36.93
N PRO A 678 22.77 -22.13 36.56
CA PRO A 678 23.78 -23.20 36.53
C PRO A 678 24.64 -23.19 35.25
N ASN A 679 24.21 -22.48 34.21
CA ASN A 679 24.91 -22.33 32.93
C ASN A 679 25.59 -20.96 32.79
N ALA A 680 26.57 -20.86 31.89
CA ALA A 680 27.24 -19.59 31.60
C ALA A 680 26.26 -18.54 31.05
N PRO A 681 26.34 -17.27 31.49
CA PRO A 681 25.53 -16.19 30.93
C PRO A 681 25.92 -15.90 29.47
N VAL A 682 27.18 -16.08 29.08
CA VAL A 682 27.64 -15.91 27.69
C VAL A 682 28.33 -17.18 27.21
N ARG A 683 27.88 -17.72 26.07
CA ARG A 683 28.44 -18.94 25.47
C ARG A 683 28.87 -18.70 24.03
N GLY A 684 30.18 -18.82 23.77
CA GLY A 684 30.73 -18.93 22.41
C GLY A 684 30.71 -20.38 21.90
N ARG A 685 30.42 -20.61 20.61
CA ARG A 685 30.67 -21.91 19.95
C ARG A 685 32.10 -22.03 19.44
N ALA A 686 32.46 -23.25 19.06
CA ALA A 686 33.74 -23.57 18.42
C ALA A 686 34.15 -22.55 17.34
N GLY A 687 35.32 -21.94 17.49
CA GLY A 687 35.86 -20.97 16.54
C GLY A 687 35.39 -19.51 16.69
N ALA A 688 34.52 -19.20 17.65
CA ALA A 688 34.11 -17.81 17.90
C ALA A 688 35.23 -16.97 18.52
N LYS A 689 35.41 -15.73 18.04
CA LYS A 689 36.38 -14.76 18.58
C LYS A 689 35.67 -13.76 19.48
N LEU A 690 35.56 -14.08 20.75
CA LEU A 690 34.79 -13.29 21.72
C LEU A 690 35.69 -12.41 22.60
N THR A 691 35.30 -11.14 22.77
CA THR A 691 35.81 -10.26 23.84
C THR A 691 34.66 -9.86 24.75
N VAL A 692 34.74 -10.19 26.04
CA VAL A 692 33.71 -9.80 27.02
C VAL A 692 34.22 -8.66 27.89
N ILE A 693 33.42 -7.60 28.00
CA ILE A 693 33.65 -6.42 28.83
C ILE A 693 32.48 -6.31 29.81
N SER A 694 32.76 -6.35 31.12
CA SER A 694 31.74 -6.17 32.16
C SER A 694 32.00 -4.87 32.92
N SER A 695 30.97 -4.06 33.09
CA SER A 695 31.02 -2.80 33.86
C SER A 695 29.78 -2.68 34.74
N GLY A 696 29.91 -2.50 36.06
CA GLY A 696 28.77 -2.36 36.98
C GLY A 696 29.14 -2.76 38.41
N GLY A 697 28.50 -2.13 39.41
CA GLY A 697 28.79 -2.34 40.84
C GLY A 697 28.14 -3.59 41.45
N ASN A 698 27.14 -4.16 40.76
CA ASN A 698 26.58 -5.45 41.10
C ASN A 698 27.49 -6.54 40.51
N VAL A 699 28.36 -7.07 41.36
CA VAL A 699 29.24 -8.20 41.05
C VAL A 699 28.38 -9.33 40.51
N LEU A 700 28.52 -9.67 39.22
CA LEU A 700 28.16 -11.01 38.76
C LEU A 700 28.84 -11.97 39.73
N PRO A 701 28.11 -12.78 40.53
CA PRO A 701 28.76 -13.71 41.45
C PRO A 701 29.78 -14.52 40.64
N VAL A 702 31.04 -14.30 41.01
CA VAL A 702 32.27 -14.59 40.26
C VAL A 702 32.39 -16.07 39.86
N ASP A 703 31.68 -16.93 40.55
CA ASP A 703 31.78 -18.37 40.47
C ASP A 703 31.27 -18.96 39.13
N ARG A 704 30.78 -18.15 38.16
CA ARG A 704 29.93 -18.66 37.06
C ARG A 704 30.09 -18.07 35.65
N LEU A 705 31.16 -17.33 35.31
CA LEU A 705 31.47 -17.07 33.89
C LEU A 705 32.26 -18.24 33.29
N PHE A 706 31.55 -19.25 32.76
CA PHE A 706 32.19 -20.33 32.00
C PHE A 706 32.31 -19.94 30.51
N VAL A 707 33.51 -19.65 30.04
CA VAL A 707 33.79 -19.66 28.60
C VAL A 707 34.23 -21.08 28.23
N PHE A 708 33.38 -21.82 27.54
CA PHE A 708 33.67 -23.21 27.18
C PHE A 708 34.80 -23.29 26.13
N PRO A 709 35.68 -24.32 26.21
CA PRO A 709 36.96 -24.41 25.50
C PRO A 709 36.88 -24.60 23.97
N GLU A 710 35.69 -24.67 23.40
CA GLU A 710 35.55 -24.86 21.96
C GLU A 710 35.93 -23.57 21.18
N ALA A 711 35.69 -22.40 21.76
CA ALA A 711 35.98 -21.09 21.16
C ALA A 711 37.36 -20.56 21.59
N GLY A 712 38.20 -20.13 20.64
CA GLY A 712 39.45 -19.44 20.98
C GLY A 712 39.17 -18.07 21.61
N ILE A 713 39.45 -17.91 22.91
CA ILE A 713 39.26 -16.64 23.61
C ILE A 713 40.31 -15.63 23.14
N GLY A 714 39.88 -14.51 22.54
CA GLY A 714 40.78 -13.49 22.00
C GLY A 714 41.36 -12.56 23.07
N SER A 715 40.51 -12.03 23.97
CA SER A 715 40.93 -11.26 25.15
C SER A 715 39.75 -11.02 26.11
N ILE A 716 40.01 -10.84 27.40
CA ILE A 716 39.01 -10.44 28.41
C ILE A 716 39.53 -9.18 29.10
N ARG A 717 38.71 -8.11 29.18
CA ARG A 717 39.07 -6.85 29.87
C ARG A 717 38.01 -6.51 30.91
N ALA A 718 38.43 -6.36 32.17
CA ALA A 718 37.59 -5.88 33.25
C ALA A 718 37.97 -4.43 33.59
N SER A 719 36.98 -3.56 33.79
CA SER A 719 37.17 -2.21 34.33
C SER A 719 36.42 -2.09 35.64
N GLY A 720 37.09 -2.46 36.74
CA GLY A 720 36.59 -2.33 38.12
C GLY A 720 37.50 -3.04 39.12
N PRO A 721 37.58 -2.60 40.39
CA PRO A 721 38.51 -3.15 41.38
C PRO A 721 38.17 -4.57 41.90
N ASP A 722 36.95 -5.09 41.65
CA ASP A 722 36.43 -6.32 42.28
C ASP A 722 35.92 -7.37 41.28
N VAL A 723 36.65 -7.62 40.20
CA VAL A 723 36.31 -8.70 39.26
C VAL A 723 37.25 -9.89 39.46
N CYS A 724 36.76 -10.92 40.14
CA CYS A 724 37.43 -12.21 40.24
C CYS A 724 36.83 -13.13 39.15
N TRP A 725 37.62 -14.04 38.58
CA TRP A 725 37.20 -14.94 37.49
C TRP A 725 37.63 -16.37 37.81
N GLN A 726 36.76 -17.34 37.54
CA GLN A 726 37.08 -18.76 37.72
C GLN A 726 37.23 -19.43 36.34
N PHE A 727 38.48 -19.68 35.94
CA PHE A 727 38.80 -20.47 34.75
C PHE A 727 39.19 -21.89 35.14
N GLY A 728 38.82 -22.88 34.33
CA GLY A 728 39.53 -24.16 34.36
C GLY A 728 40.95 -23.92 33.82
N LEU A 729 41.99 -24.25 34.58
CA LEU A 729 43.38 -23.99 34.16
C LEU A 729 43.71 -24.63 32.80
N ALA A 730 43.14 -25.80 32.51
CA ALA A 730 43.25 -26.50 31.23
C ALA A 730 42.72 -25.71 30.01
N THR A 731 41.96 -24.62 30.22
CA THR A 731 41.43 -23.79 29.12
C THR A 731 42.35 -22.63 28.74
N LEU A 732 43.42 -22.39 29.51
CA LEU A 732 44.38 -21.34 29.20
C LEU A 732 45.45 -21.90 28.26
N SER A 733 45.78 -21.15 27.20
CA SER A 733 46.99 -21.38 26.38
C SER A 733 48.04 -20.30 26.69
N PRO A 734 48.59 -20.28 27.92
CA PRO A 734 49.47 -19.20 28.35
C PRO A 734 50.81 -19.22 27.63
N ARG A 735 51.39 -18.04 27.46
CA ARG A 735 52.76 -17.84 27.01
C ARG A 735 53.67 -17.62 28.21
N ALA A 736 54.94 -17.95 28.06
CA ALA A 736 55.93 -17.67 29.10
C ALA A 736 55.90 -16.17 29.47
N GLY A 737 55.74 -15.88 30.75
CA GLY A 737 55.60 -14.52 31.27
C GLY A 737 54.17 -14.04 31.52
N ASP A 738 53.15 -14.80 31.11
CA ASP A 738 51.76 -14.48 31.45
C ASP A 738 51.54 -14.56 32.97
N MET A 739 50.68 -13.69 33.50
CA MET A 739 50.43 -13.57 34.94
C MET A 739 48.94 -13.70 35.25
N LEU A 740 48.59 -14.34 36.36
CA LEU A 740 47.23 -14.39 36.92
C LEU A 740 47.27 -14.27 38.44
N TYR A 741 46.18 -13.86 39.08
CA TYR A 741 46.07 -13.91 40.54
C TYR A 741 45.16 -15.05 40.96
N ASN A 742 45.72 -16.04 41.66
CA ASN A 742 44.92 -17.09 42.27
C ASN A 742 44.26 -16.57 43.55
N ALA A 743 42.92 -16.55 43.57
CA ALA A 743 42.15 -16.24 44.78
C ALA A 743 41.81 -17.48 45.63
N ASN A 744 41.93 -18.70 45.10
CA ASN A 744 41.53 -19.95 45.76
C ASN A 744 42.69 -20.57 46.58
N PRO A 745 42.66 -20.49 47.92
CA PRO A 745 43.72 -21.04 48.75
C PRO A 745 43.80 -22.57 48.74
N ALA A 746 42.77 -23.28 48.26
CA ALA A 746 42.72 -24.74 48.25
C ALA A 746 43.49 -25.39 47.08
N LEU A 747 43.92 -24.62 46.09
CA LEU A 747 44.75 -25.11 45.00
C LEU A 747 46.21 -25.26 45.47
N SER A 748 46.94 -26.25 44.95
CA SER A 748 48.25 -26.76 45.46
C SER A 748 49.42 -25.76 45.48
N GLY A 749 49.17 -24.51 45.09
CA GLY A 749 50.13 -23.42 44.93
C GLY A 749 49.72 -22.19 45.73
N GLY A 750 48.62 -22.29 46.50
CA GLY A 750 48.16 -21.25 47.43
C GLY A 750 47.64 -19.99 46.73
N LYS A 751 46.97 -19.14 47.50
CA LYS A 751 46.48 -17.82 47.06
C LYS A 751 47.66 -16.91 46.71
N GLY A 752 47.58 -16.15 45.62
CA GLY A 752 48.64 -15.20 45.24
C GLY A 752 48.82 -15.02 43.73
N LEU A 753 49.73 -14.14 43.36
CA LEU A 753 50.08 -13.85 41.97
C LEU A 753 50.91 -15.00 41.40
N CYS A 754 50.44 -15.61 40.31
CA CYS A 754 51.09 -16.70 39.59
C CYS A 754 51.63 -16.22 38.24
N VAL A 755 52.75 -16.78 37.81
CA VAL A 755 53.37 -16.54 36.49
C VAL A 755 53.49 -17.87 35.76
N TYR A 756 53.12 -17.92 34.48
CA TYR A 756 53.39 -19.07 33.63
C TYR A 756 54.83 -18.99 33.13
N ASP A 757 55.65 -19.98 33.48
CA ASP A 757 57.09 -19.96 33.17
C ASP A 757 57.42 -20.56 31.79
N GLY A 758 56.41 -20.99 31.03
CA GLY A 758 56.59 -21.65 29.73
C GLY A 758 56.86 -23.16 29.82
N SER A 759 57.03 -23.71 31.02
CA SER A 759 57.43 -25.11 31.25
C SER A 759 56.27 -26.05 31.59
N ALA A 760 55.04 -25.69 31.19
CA ALA A 760 53.79 -26.39 31.48
C ALA A 760 53.24 -26.22 32.91
N ALA A 761 53.65 -25.19 33.65
CA ALA A 761 53.07 -24.90 34.96
C ALA A 761 52.93 -23.39 35.26
N TRP A 762 51.92 -23.06 36.06
CA TRP A 762 51.79 -21.76 36.70
C TRP A 762 52.52 -21.78 38.03
N LYS A 763 53.37 -20.78 38.30
CA LYS A 763 54.13 -20.68 39.53
C LYS A 763 53.66 -19.49 40.37
N ASN A 764 53.19 -19.74 41.59
CA ASN A 764 52.87 -18.68 42.53
C ASN A 764 54.16 -17.99 42.99
N LEU A 765 54.25 -16.68 42.79
CA LEU A 765 55.44 -15.87 43.09
C LEU A 765 55.68 -15.71 44.59
N VAL A 766 54.65 -15.84 45.42
CA VAL A 766 54.75 -15.65 46.87
C VAL A 766 55.06 -16.97 47.56
N THR A 767 54.34 -18.04 47.20
CA THR A 767 54.49 -19.34 47.87
C THR A 767 55.53 -20.24 47.20
N GLY A 768 55.91 -19.94 45.95
CA GLY A 768 56.76 -20.80 45.13
C GLY A 768 56.07 -22.05 44.59
N GLY A 769 54.81 -22.32 44.99
CA GLY A 769 54.08 -23.51 44.58
C GLY A 769 53.74 -23.49 43.09
N THR A 770 53.81 -24.66 42.47
CA THR A 770 53.54 -24.84 41.03
C THR A 770 52.23 -25.56 40.79
N TRP A 771 51.57 -25.19 39.70
CA TRP A 771 50.36 -25.84 39.20
C TRP A 771 50.60 -26.36 37.80
N PRO A 772 50.53 -27.67 37.57
CA PRO A 772 50.60 -28.20 36.21
C PRO A 772 49.46 -27.60 35.38
N ASN A 773 49.74 -27.30 34.11
CA ASN A 773 48.79 -26.76 33.13
C ASN A 773 47.82 -27.84 32.59
N ALA A 774 47.62 -28.92 33.35
CA ALA A 774 46.84 -30.11 32.97
C ALA A 774 45.44 -30.09 33.58
#